data_AF-A0A8J6LF21-F1
#
_entry.id   AF-A0A8J6LF21-F1
#
_cell.length_a   1.000
_cell.length_b   1.000
_cell.length_c   1.000
_cell.angle_alpha   90.00
_cell.angle_beta   90.00
_cell.angle_gamma   90.00
#
_symmetry.space_group_name_H-M   'P 1'
#
loop_
_entity.id
_entity.type
_entity.pdbx_description
1 polymer ?
#
loop_
_entity_poly.entity_id
_entity_poly.type
_entity_poly.pdbx_seq_one_letter_code
_entity_poly.pdbx_strand_id
1 'polypeptide(L)'
;MPKGDSTCRPPGQDSPRAERLERVHARPTAPPIRPCGSDSEWCNTRPGLVQMDVMKSYYDRYAGDPDLSKDPQDKLDPYQPTYYNSLNFFYQDGFAKTPPETYDVNTFDSFASSLSEPDSFAHFTEASAEARKNCRGRKKNVVRDRLPSPSVMKRRRLAANARERRRMNGLNEAFDRLRQVIPSLDADHKLSKFETLQMAQTSIIGIYFGCFGSKQRTANEYLLGGNSMKPLPVAISLTASHISGISLLGLPADAYRYGGSFLLGGICMLFVTVATIFIYLPVFFDVRATSMYEYLERRFDHKTRLLASFLYVVSSLLFNPVIVYVAALAFSTATGLKVHLVVPVVCCICVFYTSIGGVKTVIWTDAFQFIFTVGALLFVFVLGVRSSGGFSEVWTKALYGERLNLFDLDLTKRDGFWVVVVGLTVHWMGTISIHQTCIQKLRSVPTYAESKLSLIWYGIGMVAVKAVCVLIGFVMYAKYASCDPLTTKKVTKNDQLVPYFVMDVAKDVPGLSGIFIPGIVSAGLSTLSANLNCLSGTIYEDFLSKLLPKNITEKTKCTVLKLIVITTGILCLAMNFIVDHLGGVIPLNMAIVAISNGPLLGVFTAGLLFPRGAFYGAVAGLICISSIVIPAKYYQSRGLIKDITKPLSTESCQFFNESAVPSDVSSRLETFEPHSIFKISHFCYTLVGAVATMVVSLVISYLTNDKDDLPIDESLISPISRSLLTKEVRIVGTTRYRSVDIPLDS
;
A
#
# COMPACT_ATOMS: atom_id res chain seq x y z
N MET A 1 71.34 -40.86 -4.14
CA MET A 1 71.91 -41.09 -2.79
C MET A 1 70.78 -41.01 -1.75
N PRO A 2 70.85 -41.74 -0.62
CA PRO A 2 69.64 -42.33 0.00
C PRO A 2 69.49 -42.17 1.54
N LYS A 3 68.50 -42.89 2.10
CA LYS A 3 68.24 -43.29 3.53
C LYS A 3 67.27 -42.38 4.32
N GLY A 4 66.38 -42.89 5.17
CA GLY A 4 65.99 -44.29 5.54
C GLY A 4 64.46 -44.39 5.75
N ASP A 5 63.79 -45.54 5.63
CA ASP A 5 63.79 -46.76 6.47
C ASP A 5 63.26 -46.54 7.91
N SER A 6 62.40 -47.38 8.52
CA SER A 6 61.49 -48.47 8.07
C SER A 6 60.64 -49.01 9.27
N THR A 7 59.75 -50.01 9.05
CA THR A 7 59.03 -50.89 10.05
C THR A 7 57.79 -50.32 10.79
N CYS A 8 56.75 -51.08 11.21
CA CYS A 8 56.26 -52.44 10.92
C CYS A 8 54.75 -52.62 11.31
N ARG A 9 54.10 -53.72 10.86
CA ARG A 9 52.71 -54.21 11.17
C ARG A 9 52.76 -55.46 12.09
N PRO A 10 51.67 -56.19 12.43
CA PRO A 10 50.26 -55.87 12.82
C PRO A 10 50.00 -56.42 14.27
N PRO A 11 48.85 -57.01 14.72
CA PRO A 11 47.41 -56.93 14.38
C PRO A 11 46.61 -56.30 15.57
N GLY A 12 45.36 -56.63 15.99
CA GLY A 12 44.27 -57.51 15.54
C GLY A 12 43.05 -57.49 16.49
N GLN A 13 41.85 -57.80 15.95
CA GLN A 13 40.55 -58.13 16.59
C GLN A 13 39.65 -56.96 17.08
N ASP A 14 38.32 -56.90 16.83
CA ASP A 14 37.42 -57.79 16.05
C ASP A 14 36.27 -57.03 15.33
N SER A 15 35.71 -57.67 14.30
CA SER A 15 34.49 -57.30 13.53
C SER A 15 33.31 -58.20 14.01
N PRO A 16 32.06 -58.21 13.47
CA PRO A 16 31.42 -57.49 12.34
C PRO A 16 30.03 -56.87 12.73
N ARG A 17 29.02 -56.52 11.91
CA ARG A 17 28.60 -56.69 10.49
C ARG A 17 27.59 -55.54 10.18
N ALA A 18 27.55 -54.85 9.03
CA ALA A 18 26.75 -55.17 7.81
C ALA A 18 25.29 -55.62 8.09
N GLU A 19 24.22 -55.23 7.37
CA GLU A 19 24.02 -54.58 6.05
C GLU A 19 22.54 -54.07 5.91
N ARG A 20 22.21 -52.97 5.20
CA ARG A 20 21.64 -52.88 3.82
C ARG A 20 20.08 -52.92 3.65
N LEU A 21 19.55 -51.80 3.10
CA LEU A 21 18.40 -51.57 2.17
C LEU A 21 16.91 -51.97 2.46
N GLU A 22 16.04 -51.02 2.03
CA GLU A 22 14.76 -51.15 1.28
C GLU A 22 13.38 -51.55 1.88
N ARG A 23 12.49 -50.53 1.93
CA ARG A 23 11.27 -50.32 1.09
C ARG A 23 9.99 -51.20 1.27
N VAL A 24 8.82 -50.52 1.25
CA VAL A 24 7.43 -50.95 0.85
C VAL A 24 6.34 -51.13 1.95
N HIS A 25 5.11 -50.73 1.57
CA HIS A 25 3.77 -50.63 2.19
C HIS A 25 3.33 -51.50 3.38
N ALA A 26 2.44 -50.95 4.25
CA ALA A 26 0.96 -51.19 4.26
C ALA A 26 0.25 -50.61 5.52
N ARG A 27 -1.08 -50.39 5.45
CA ARG A 27 -1.97 -50.24 6.65
C ARG A 27 -2.33 -51.65 7.18
N PRO A 28 -2.79 -51.81 8.44
CA PRO A 28 -4.25 -51.97 8.63
C PRO A 28 -4.86 -51.58 10.03
N THR A 29 -6.19 -51.38 10.04
CA THR A 29 -7.24 -51.70 11.05
C THR A 29 -7.07 -51.53 12.59
N ALA A 30 -8.14 -51.02 13.23
CA ALA A 30 -8.46 -51.16 14.67
C ALA A 30 -9.00 -52.57 15.03
N PRO A 31 -9.04 -53.00 16.32
CA PRO A 31 -10.22 -52.82 17.22
C PRO A 31 -9.83 -52.80 18.74
N PRO A 32 -10.65 -53.15 19.78
CA PRO A 32 -12.11 -53.27 20.00
C PRO A 32 -12.65 -52.45 21.23
N ILE A 33 -13.87 -52.75 21.71
CA ILE A 33 -14.68 -52.05 22.76
C ILE A 33 -14.92 -52.96 24.00
N ARG A 34 -15.09 -52.37 25.22
CA ARG A 34 -15.90 -52.79 26.44
C ARG A 34 -15.11 -52.71 27.78
N PRO A 35 -15.75 -52.69 28.99
CA PRO A 35 -17.13 -52.34 29.39
C PRO A 35 -17.21 -51.32 30.58
N CYS A 36 -18.40 -51.14 31.19
CA CYS A 36 -18.72 -50.16 32.26
C CYS A 36 -18.69 -50.71 33.71
N GLY A 37 -18.67 -49.77 34.69
CA GLY A 37 -19.04 -49.92 36.12
C GLY A 37 -18.75 -48.59 36.86
N SER A 38 -19.75 -47.80 37.29
CA SER A 38 -20.35 -47.75 38.66
C SER A 38 -19.32 -47.41 39.76
N ASP A 39 -19.42 -46.31 40.54
CA ASP A 39 -20.62 -45.63 41.07
C ASP A 39 -20.55 -44.08 41.16
N SER A 40 -21.67 -43.48 41.60
CA SER A 40 -22.00 -42.07 41.92
C SER A 40 -20.87 -41.19 42.50
N GLU A 41 -20.85 -39.85 42.28
CA GLU A 41 -21.79 -38.89 42.92
C GLU A 41 -21.73 -37.42 42.36
N TRP A 42 -22.87 -36.69 42.45
CA TRP A 42 -23.10 -35.20 42.34
C TRP A 42 -22.83 -34.36 41.05
N CYS A 43 -23.94 -34.10 40.31
CA CYS A 43 -24.46 -32.81 39.78
C CYS A 43 -23.61 -31.74 39.04
N ASN A 44 -23.93 -31.56 37.73
CA ASN A 44 -24.45 -30.33 37.05
C ASN A 44 -23.75 -28.95 37.25
N THR A 45 -23.45 -28.13 36.21
CA THR A 45 -24.13 -27.92 34.90
C THR A 45 -23.19 -27.38 33.80
N ARG A 46 -23.49 -27.68 32.53
CA ARG A 46 -23.13 -26.89 31.32
C ARG A 46 -24.33 -26.89 30.35
N PRO A 47 -24.74 -25.77 29.75
CA PRO A 47 -25.77 -25.76 28.72
C PRO A 47 -25.15 -25.88 27.32
N GLY A 48 -25.66 -26.77 26.48
CA GLY A 48 -25.20 -26.90 25.09
C GLY A 48 -25.67 -28.17 24.38
N LEU A 49 -26.99 -28.38 24.24
CA LEU A 49 -27.62 -29.36 23.33
C LEU A 49 -29.16 -29.23 23.31
N VAL A 50 -29.68 -28.08 22.84
CA VAL A 50 -31.10 -27.93 22.44
C VAL A 50 -31.19 -27.03 21.20
N GLN A 51 -30.81 -27.54 20.03
CA GLN A 51 -31.00 -26.80 18.77
C GLN A 51 -31.05 -27.65 17.48
N MET A 52 -31.26 -28.98 17.58
CA MET A 52 -31.38 -29.85 16.40
C MET A 52 -32.75 -30.54 16.21
N ASP A 53 -33.63 -30.56 17.22
CA ASP A 53 -34.96 -31.20 17.09
C ASP A 53 -36.08 -30.25 16.62
N VAL A 54 -35.87 -28.92 16.69
CA VAL A 54 -36.87 -27.94 16.22
C VAL A 54 -36.85 -27.78 14.69
N MET A 55 -35.68 -27.96 14.06
CA MET A 55 -35.51 -27.78 12.61
C MET A 55 -36.22 -28.86 11.78
N LYS A 56 -36.44 -30.05 12.35
CA LYS A 56 -36.98 -31.21 11.64
C LYS A 56 -38.51 -31.18 11.49
N SER A 57 -39.22 -30.51 12.40
CA SER A 57 -40.68 -30.36 12.37
C SER A 57 -41.18 -29.32 11.36
N TYR A 58 -40.27 -28.47 10.84
CA TYR A 58 -40.61 -27.38 9.91
C TYR A 58 -40.48 -27.75 8.44
N TYR A 59 -39.65 -28.74 8.11
CA TYR A 59 -39.40 -29.16 6.71
C TYR A 59 -40.49 -30.09 6.15
N ASP A 60 -41.10 -30.92 7.02
CA ASP A 60 -42.09 -31.94 6.63
C ASP A 60 -43.53 -31.38 6.43
N ARG A 61 -43.72 -30.05 6.38
CA ARG A 61 -45.06 -29.42 6.29
C ARG A 61 -45.32 -28.60 5.01
N TYR A 62 -44.38 -28.56 4.07
CA TYR A 62 -44.50 -27.79 2.82
C TYR A 62 -43.89 -28.49 1.59
N ALA A 63 -44.21 -29.78 1.40
CA ALA A 63 -43.86 -30.54 0.19
C ALA A 63 -45.08 -31.33 -0.34
N GLY A 64 -45.48 -31.08 -1.59
CA GLY A 64 -46.68 -31.62 -2.26
C GLY A 64 -47.68 -30.51 -2.66
N ASP A 65 -47.64 -29.83 -3.82
CA ASP A 65 -47.72 -30.29 -5.24
C ASP A 65 -49.19 -30.61 -5.68
N PRO A 66 -49.66 -30.37 -6.93
CA PRO A 66 -49.31 -29.39 -7.98
C PRO A 66 -50.52 -28.53 -8.50
N ASP A 67 -50.28 -27.74 -9.55
CA ASP A 67 -51.23 -27.24 -10.58
C ASP A 67 -52.30 -26.15 -10.24
N LEU A 68 -52.15 -24.95 -10.82
CA LEU A 68 -53.19 -24.28 -11.63
C LEU A 68 -52.71 -22.98 -12.31
N SER A 69 -53.28 -22.69 -13.48
CA SER A 69 -52.85 -21.65 -14.42
C SER A 69 -53.84 -20.47 -14.52
N LYS A 70 -53.34 -19.34 -15.08
CA LYS A 70 -54.02 -18.19 -15.71
C LYS A 70 -54.15 -16.87 -14.91
N ASP A 71 -53.64 -15.82 -15.54
CA ASP A 71 -54.09 -14.41 -15.49
C ASP A 71 -55.52 -14.27 -16.11
N PRO A 72 -56.36 -13.24 -15.82
CA PRO A 72 -56.02 -11.84 -16.17
C PRO A 72 -56.62 -10.67 -15.32
N GLN A 73 -55.95 -9.52 -15.40
CA GLN A 73 -56.43 -8.10 -15.49
C GLN A 73 -57.49 -7.46 -14.55
N ASP A 74 -57.13 -6.24 -14.11
CA ASP A 74 -57.93 -5.02 -13.86
C ASP A 74 -59.14 -4.99 -12.88
N LYS A 75 -58.98 -4.20 -11.80
CA LYS A 75 -59.92 -3.11 -11.41
C LYS A 75 -59.40 -2.20 -10.28
N LEU A 76 -59.82 -0.93 -10.32
CA LEU A 76 -59.48 0.17 -9.39
C LEU A 76 -60.33 0.17 -8.10
N ASP A 77 -59.70 0.62 -6.99
CA ASP A 77 -60.18 1.53 -5.92
C ASP A 77 -61.54 1.33 -5.20
N PRO A 78 -61.81 2.03 -4.08
CA PRO A 78 -60.96 2.26 -2.89
C PRO A 78 -61.71 2.00 -1.56
N TYR A 79 -61.02 1.81 -0.42
CA TYR A 79 -61.37 2.34 0.93
C TYR A 79 -60.43 1.80 2.04
N GLN A 80 -60.08 2.66 3.01
CA GLN A 80 -59.62 2.31 4.37
C GLN A 80 -60.84 2.27 5.32
N PRO A 81 -60.85 1.65 6.53
CA PRO A 81 -59.76 1.79 7.52
C PRO A 81 -59.47 0.60 8.50
N THR A 82 -58.35 0.74 9.22
CA THR A 82 -58.01 0.25 10.58
C THR A 82 -58.74 -0.96 11.21
N TYR A 83 -57.98 -1.97 11.71
CA TYR A 83 -58.24 -2.56 13.04
C TYR A 83 -56.98 -3.21 13.69
N TYR A 84 -56.67 -2.73 14.90
CA TYR A 84 -55.96 -3.31 16.06
C TYR A 84 -54.71 -4.23 15.96
N ASN A 85 -53.65 -3.75 16.63
CA ASN A 85 -52.75 -4.57 17.45
C ASN A 85 -53.46 -5.02 18.74
N SER A 86 -53.30 -6.28 19.16
CA SER A 86 -53.52 -6.68 20.55
C SER A 86 -52.79 -7.99 20.92
N LEU A 87 -51.71 -7.89 21.71
CA LEU A 87 -51.36 -8.80 22.83
C LEU A 87 -49.92 -8.52 23.33
N ASN A 88 -49.79 -7.47 24.14
CA ASN A 88 -48.71 -7.31 25.12
C ASN A 88 -49.35 -6.68 26.36
N PHE A 89 -49.72 -7.50 27.34
CA PHE A 89 -50.28 -7.07 28.63
C PHE A 89 -49.95 -8.09 29.71
N PHE A 90 -49.94 -7.63 30.98
CA PHE A 90 -49.40 -8.30 32.19
C PHE A 90 -47.86 -8.34 32.22
N TYR A 91 -47.14 -7.66 33.12
CA TYR A 91 -47.44 -6.90 34.37
C TYR A 91 -46.51 -5.65 34.39
N GLN A 92 -46.87 -4.39 34.72
CA GLN A 92 -47.36 -3.79 35.99
C GLN A 92 -46.49 -4.10 37.23
N ASP A 93 -46.08 -3.18 38.10
CA ASP A 93 -46.39 -1.75 38.35
C ASP A 93 -45.09 -0.94 38.62
N GLY A 94 -44.99 0.38 38.37
CA GLY A 94 -45.43 1.50 39.23
C GLY A 94 -44.17 2.28 39.69
N PHE A 95 -44.06 3.62 39.63
CA PHE A 95 -44.98 4.68 40.05
C PHE A 95 -44.81 6.01 39.26
N ALA A 96 -45.94 6.71 39.11
CA ALA A 96 -46.18 8.18 39.06
C ALA A 96 -45.20 9.19 38.39
N LYS A 97 -45.82 10.08 37.58
CA LYS A 97 -45.28 11.36 37.09
C LYS A 97 -45.66 12.52 38.02
N THR A 98 -44.86 13.60 38.05
CA THR A 98 -45.34 15.01 38.04
C THR A 98 -44.24 15.94 37.46
N PRO A 99 -44.57 17.17 37.00
CA PRO A 99 -43.84 17.84 35.90
C PRO A 99 -43.03 19.09 36.38
N PRO A 100 -42.54 20.02 35.50
CA PRO A 100 -41.33 20.80 35.76
C PRO A 100 -41.56 22.15 36.45
N GLU A 101 -40.60 22.59 37.26
CA GLU A 101 -40.52 23.97 37.76
C GLU A 101 -39.15 24.61 37.52
N THR A 102 -39.23 25.80 36.89
CA THR A 102 -38.40 27.01 37.03
C THR A 102 -36.87 26.91 37.06
N TYR A 103 -36.26 27.62 36.10
CA TYR A 103 -34.94 28.22 36.26
C TYR A 103 -34.89 29.13 37.48
N ASP A 104 -33.80 29.07 38.24
CA ASP A 104 -33.32 30.22 39.02
C ASP A 104 -31.80 30.36 38.87
N VAL A 105 -31.33 31.59 39.05
CA VAL A 105 -29.97 32.04 38.75
C VAL A 105 -29.18 32.18 40.07
N ASN A 106 -27.84 32.19 39.97
CA ASN A 106 -26.86 32.43 41.05
C ASN A 106 -26.41 31.22 41.90
N THR A 107 -25.31 30.58 41.47
CA THR A 107 -24.15 30.39 42.39
C THR A 107 -22.82 30.33 41.62
N PHE A 108 -22.54 31.36 40.81
CA PHE A 108 -21.27 31.46 40.06
C PHE A 108 -20.18 32.12 40.93
N ASP A 109 -19.87 31.54 42.10
CA ASP A 109 -18.97 32.17 43.09
C ASP A 109 -18.11 31.20 43.94
N SER A 110 -18.08 29.90 43.61
CA SER A 110 -17.37 28.87 44.42
C SER A 110 -16.24 28.13 43.69
N PHE A 111 -15.86 28.55 42.47
CA PHE A 111 -14.82 27.88 41.67
C PHE A 111 -13.66 28.78 41.22
N ALA A 112 -13.62 30.04 41.69
CA ALA A 112 -12.67 31.07 41.25
C ALA A 112 -11.64 31.47 42.34
N SER A 113 -11.42 30.66 43.37
CA SER A 113 -10.59 30.99 44.54
C SER A 113 -9.51 29.95 44.89
N SER A 114 -9.11 29.09 43.95
CA SER A 114 -8.11 28.03 44.17
C SER A 114 -7.03 27.88 43.08
N LEU A 115 -6.88 28.87 42.19
CA LEU A 115 -5.89 28.87 41.10
C LEU A 115 -5.07 30.19 41.04
N SER A 116 -4.43 30.50 42.16
CA SER A 116 -3.35 31.48 42.36
C SER A 116 -2.74 31.16 43.74
N GLU A 117 -1.44 30.97 43.97
CA GLU A 117 -0.22 31.28 43.20
C GLU A 117 0.86 30.19 43.45
N PRO A 118 2.05 30.24 42.81
CA PRO A 118 3.08 29.22 42.97
C PRO A 118 4.00 29.48 44.17
N ASP A 119 4.11 28.52 45.09
CA ASP A 119 5.35 28.20 45.82
C ASP A 119 5.15 27.01 46.77
N SER A 120 6.04 26.00 46.69
CA SER A 120 6.31 24.97 47.74
C SER A 120 7.07 23.71 47.24
N PHE A 121 7.86 23.80 46.16
CA PHE A 121 8.82 22.72 45.80
C PHE A 121 10.09 22.74 46.68
N ALA A 122 9.94 23.06 47.98
CA ALA A 122 11.05 23.35 48.88
C ALA A 122 10.74 23.10 50.39
N HIS A 123 9.95 22.07 50.75
CA HIS A 123 9.75 21.70 52.16
C HIS A 123 9.75 20.19 52.50
N PHE A 124 9.98 19.31 51.52
CA PHE A 124 9.95 17.85 51.77
C PHE A 124 11.28 17.24 52.28
N THR A 125 12.27 18.07 52.61
CA THR A 125 13.63 17.63 53.02
C THR A 125 13.97 17.83 54.51
N GLU A 126 13.19 18.58 55.28
CA GLU A 126 13.52 18.88 56.69
C GLU A 126 12.70 18.08 57.72
N ALA A 127 11.50 17.62 57.38
CA ALA A 127 10.66 16.81 58.28
C ALA A 127 11.25 15.42 58.64
N SER A 128 12.37 15.02 58.03
CA SER A 128 13.08 13.75 58.32
C SER A 128 14.23 13.88 59.34
N ALA A 129 14.61 15.10 59.72
CA ALA A 129 15.76 15.33 60.63
C ALA A 129 15.36 15.37 62.12
N GLU A 130 14.24 16.00 62.47
CA GLU A 130 13.86 16.26 63.87
C GLU A 130 13.39 15.00 64.63
N ALA A 131 12.81 14.03 63.93
CA ALA A 131 12.25 12.82 64.53
C ALA A 131 13.30 11.78 65.00
N ARG A 132 14.61 12.07 64.89
CA ARG A 132 15.70 11.14 65.24
C ARG A 132 16.38 11.37 66.60
N LYS A 133 15.93 12.34 67.42
CA LYS A 133 16.61 12.69 68.68
C LYS A 133 15.95 12.21 69.99
N ASN A 134 14.72 11.71 70.01
CA ASN A 134 14.05 11.28 71.25
C ASN A 134 13.45 9.87 71.18
N CYS A 135 14.29 8.84 71.40
CA CYS A 135 13.86 7.49 71.88
C CYS A 135 15.05 6.61 72.34
N ARG A 136 15.87 7.11 73.28
CA ARG A 136 16.69 6.21 74.12
C ARG A 136 15.88 5.80 75.35
N GLY A 137 15.83 4.50 75.66
CA GLY A 137 15.44 4.02 76.99
C GLY A 137 13.99 3.56 77.21
N ARG A 138 13.53 2.54 76.47
CA ARG A 138 12.55 1.60 77.03
C ARG A 138 12.72 0.20 76.44
N LYS A 139 13.20 -0.76 77.24
CA LYS A 139 13.19 -2.19 76.90
C LYS A 139 11.73 -2.60 76.64
N LYS A 140 11.34 -2.80 75.39
CA LYS A 140 10.07 -3.44 75.02
C LYS A 140 10.35 -4.91 74.71
N ASN A 141 9.62 -5.78 75.40
CA ASN A 141 9.70 -7.22 75.19
C ASN A 141 9.41 -7.57 73.73
N VAL A 142 10.13 -8.56 73.20
CA VAL A 142 9.89 -9.13 71.86
C VAL A 142 8.56 -9.88 71.89
N VAL A 143 7.46 -9.17 71.64
CA VAL A 143 6.18 -9.79 71.32
C VAL A 143 6.31 -10.33 69.90
N ARG A 144 6.33 -11.67 69.76
CA ARG A 144 6.19 -12.33 68.46
C ARG A 144 4.95 -11.77 67.77
N ASP A 145 5.11 -11.22 66.57
CA ASP A 145 3.99 -10.87 65.71
C ASP A 145 3.13 -12.13 65.49
N ARG A 146 1.96 -12.18 66.13
CA ARG A 146 0.98 -13.21 65.82
C ARG A 146 0.49 -12.94 64.41
N LEU A 147 0.69 -13.90 63.51
CA LEU A 147 0.08 -13.89 62.19
C LEU A 147 -1.41 -13.52 62.32
N PRO A 148 -1.90 -12.48 61.62
CA PRO A 148 -3.27 -12.03 61.77
C PRO A 148 -4.20 -13.17 61.40
N SER A 149 -5.24 -13.40 62.21
CA SER A 149 -6.11 -14.56 62.06
C SER A 149 -6.70 -14.65 60.65
N PRO A 150 -7.06 -15.85 60.16
CA PRO A 150 -7.57 -16.03 58.79
C PRO A 150 -8.76 -15.11 58.46
N SER A 151 -9.62 -14.80 59.44
CA SER A 151 -10.73 -13.86 59.29
C SER A 151 -10.26 -12.40 59.09
N VAL A 152 -9.27 -11.93 59.85
CA VAL A 152 -8.66 -10.59 59.68
C VAL A 152 -7.95 -10.50 58.33
N MET A 153 -7.22 -11.55 57.94
CA MET A 153 -6.52 -11.61 56.65
C MET A 153 -7.50 -11.63 55.46
N LYS A 154 -8.61 -12.39 55.57
CA LYS A 154 -9.72 -12.38 54.61
C LYS A 154 -10.39 -11.01 54.51
N ARG A 155 -10.63 -10.33 55.65
CA ARG A 155 -11.22 -8.97 55.69
C ARG A 155 -10.29 -7.94 55.04
N ARG A 156 -8.96 -8.03 55.27
CA ARG A 156 -7.95 -7.19 54.60
C ARG A 156 -7.89 -7.44 53.09
N ARG A 157 -7.94 -8.70 52.64
CA ARG A 157 -8.02 -9.06 51.20
C ARG A 157 -9.31 -8.54 50.55
N LEU A 158 -10.47 -8.70 51.19
CA LEU A 158 -11.74 -8.15 50.70
C LEU A 158 -11.72 -6.62 50.62
N ALA A 159 -11.16 -5.93 51.62
CA ALA A 159 -11.00 -4.49 51.60
C ALA A 159 -10.01 -3.99 50.53
N ALA A 160 -8.95 -4.75 50.24
CA ALA A 160 -8.04 -4.48 49.13
C ALA A 160 -8.77 -4.64 47.78
N ASN A 161 -9.42 -5.78 47.56
CA ASN A 161 -10.20 -6.03 46.34
C ASN A 161 -11.32 -4.99 46.13
N ALA A 162 -11.94 -4.48 47.21
CA ALA A 162 -12.92 -3.41 47.13
C ALA A 162 -12.30 -2.06 46.73
N ARG A 163 -11.07 -1.74 47.18
CA ARG A 163 -10.31 -0.57 46.71
C ARG A 163 -9.91 -0.71 45.24
N GLU A 164 -9.43 -1.88 44.83
CA GLU A 164 -9.11 -2.19 43.42
C GLU A 164 -10.34 -1.97 42.52
N ARG A 165 -11.51 -2.50 42.91
CA ARG A 165 -12.78 -2.27 42.18
C ARG A 165 -13.16 -0.80 42.10
N ARG A 166 -13.06 -0.02 43.19
CA ARG A 166 -13.33 1.43 43.13
C ARG A 166 -12.37 2.17 42.20
N ARG A 167 -11.10 1.75 42.17
CA ARG A 167 -10.07 2.32 41.29
C ARG A 167 -10.34 1.98 39.81
N MET A 168 -10.76 0.74 39.52
CA MET A 168 -11.24 0.33 38.20
C MET A 168 -12.53 1.03 37.79
N ASN A 169 -13.49 1.22 38.70
CA ASN A 169 -14.73 1.94 38.40
C ASN A 169 -14.47 3.43 38.09
N GLY A 170 -13.60 4.10 38.85
CA GLY A 170 -13.19 5.47 38.55
C GLY A 170 -12.40 5.58 37.24
N LEU A 171 -11.62 4.57 36.88
CA LEU A 171 -10.94 4.50 35.58
C LEU A 171 -11.94 4.29 34.43
N ASN A 172 -12.95 3.44 34.61
CA ASN A 172 -14.03 3.25 33.63
C ASN A 172 -14.86 4.52 33.46
N GLU A 173 -15.22 5.20 34.55
CA GLU A 173 -15.94 6.49 34.49
C GLU A 173 -15.09 7.58 33.82
N ALA A 174 -13.77 7.60 34.05
CA ALA A 174 -12.86 8.47 33.31
C ALA A 174 -12.79 8.12 31.82
N PHE A 175 -12.81 6.83 31.44
CA PHE A 175 -12.89 6.40 30.04
C PHE A 175 -14.24 6.73 29.39
N ASP A 176 -15.35 6.70 30.13
CA ASP A 176 -16.67 7.06 29.61
C ASP A 176 -16.83 8.58 29.48
N ARG A 177 -16.25 9.39 30.38
CA ARG A 177 -16.11 10.84 30.17
C ARG A 177 -15.18 11.15 28.98
N LEU A 178 -14.11 10.39 28.80
CA LEU A 178 -13.23 10.53 27.62
C LEU A 178 -13.97 10.18 26.32
N ARG A 179 -14.85 9.16 26.33
CA ARG A 179 -15.75 8.84 25.19
C ARG A 179 -16.76 9.94 24.86
N GLN A 180 -17.15 10.78 25.83
CA GLN A 180 -18.05 11.92 25.59
C GLN A 180 -17.32 13.13 24.98
N VAL A 181 -16.00 13.25 25.19
CA VAL A 181 -15.16 14.35 24.67
C VAL A 181 -14.52 13.98 23.32
N ILE A 182 -14.22 12.70 23.09
CA ILE A 182 -13.85 12.20 21.75
C ILE A 182 -15.12 12.23 20.88
N PRO A 183 -15.10 12.84 19.67
CA PRO A 183 -16.26 12.85 18.80
C PRO A 183 -16.68 11.41 18.46
N SER A 184 -17.89 11.03 18.90
CA SER A 184 -18.44 9.69 18.68
C SER A 184 -18.68 9.47 17.19
N LEU A 185 -17.82 8.66 16.58
CA LEU A 185 -18.10 8.02 15.30
C LEU A 185 -19.36 7.14 15.45
N ASP A 186 -20.20 7.12 14.42
CA ASP A 186 -21.47 6.37 14.44
C ASP A 186 -21.24 4.92 14.86
N ALA A 187 -21.92 4.52 15.94
CA ALA A 187 -21.64 3.25 16.63
C ALA A 187 -22.10 2.00 15.87
N ASP A 188 -22.74 2.17 14.71
CA ASP A 188 -23.36 1.11 13.91
C ASP A 188 -22.45 0.50 12.83
N HIS A 189 -21.22 1.01 12.64
CA HIS A 189 -20.21 0.31 11.82
C HIS A 189 -19.01 -0.15 12.67
N LYS A 190 -19.18 -1.32 13.30
CA LYS A 190 -18.03 -2.08 13.82
C LYS A 190 -17.13 -2.45 12.65
N LEU A 191 -15.88 -1.98 12.64
CA LEU A 191 -14.85 -2.55 11.77
C LEU A 191 -14.91 -4.07 11.90
N SER A 192 -14.90 -4.76 10.77
CA SER A 192 -14.86 -6.21 10.75
C SER A 192 -13.67 -6.67 11.58
N LYS A 193 -13.86 -7.73 12.39
CA LYS A 193 -12.77 -8.35 13.14
C LYS A 193 -11.57 -8.66 12.24
N PHE A 194 -11.83 -8.91 10.95
CA PHE A 194 -10.84 -9.16 9.90
C PHE A 194 -10.02 -7.93 9.50
N GLU A 195 -10.63 -6.74 9.39
CA GLU A 195 -9.95 -5.49 9.02
C GLU A 195 -8.94 -5.08 10.09
N THR A 196 -9.40 -5.09 11.35
CA THR A 196 -8.54 -4.87 12.52
C THR A 196 -7.44 -5.93 12.62
N LEU A 197 -7.76 -7.20 12.35
CA LEU A 197 -6.77 -8.28 12.35
C LEU A 197 -5.72 -8.10 11.24
N GLN A 198 -6.09 -7.62 10.05
CA GLN A 198 -5.13 -7.42 8.96
C GLN A 198 -4.26 -6.17 9.14
N MET A 199 -4.81 -5.05 9.63
CA MET A 199 -4.01 -3.88 10.01
C MET A 199 -3.08 -4.19 11.20
N ALA A 200 -3.56 -4.99 12.16
CA ALA A 200 -2.71 -5.55 13.21
C ALA A 200 -1.65 -6.48 12.61
N GLN A 201 -1.99 -7.35 11.67
CA GLN A 201 -1.04 -8.29 11.05
C GLN A 201 0.05 -7.57 10.25
N THR A 202 -0.26 -6.55 9.44
CA THR A 202 0.78 -5.77 8.73
C THR A 202 1.70 -5.07 9.73
N SER A 203 1.14 -4.56 10.82
CA SER A 203 1.91 -3.95 11.91
C SER A 203 2.76 -4.99 12.66
N ILE A 204 2.21 -6.16 12.97
CA ILE A 204 2.88 -7.27 13.68
C ILE A 204 3.97 -7.89 12.82
N ILE A 205 3.77 -8.08 11.51
CA ILE A 205 4.80 -8.57 10.59
C ILE A 205 5.91 -7.50 10.44
N GLY A 206 5.55 -6.23 10.25
CA GLY A 206 6.52 -5.13 10.20
C GLY A 206 7.34 -4.98 11.49
N ILE A 207 6.69 -5.12 12.65
CA ILE A 207 7.33 -5.12 13.97
C ILE A 207 8.15 -6.41 14.20
N TYR A 208 7.67 -7.57 13.75
CA TYR A 208 8.38 -8.83 13.90
C TYR A 208 9.70 -8.80 13.11
N PHE A 209 9.64 -8.52 11.81
CA PHE A 209 10.84 -8.42 10.99
C PHE A 209 11.70 -7.19 11.32
N GLY A 210 11.10 -6.07 11.74
CA GLY A 210 11.85 -4.87 12.15
C GLY A 210 12.58 -5.01 13.49
N CYS A 211 11.92 -5.55 14.51
CA CYS A 211 12.46 -5.64 15.88
C CYS A 211 13.19 -6.96 16.16
N PHE A 212 12.79 -8.07 15.52
CA PHE A 212 13.34 -9.41 15.72
C PHE A 212 14.08 -9.98 14.49
N GLY A 213 14.00 -9.32 13.32
CA GLY A 213 14.87 -9.61 12.18
C GLY A 213 16.33 -9.21 12.44
N SER A 214 17.24 -9.50 11.49
CA SER A 214 18.67 -9.21 11.72
C SER A 214 18.89 -7.71 11.94
N LYS A 215 19.42 -7.35 13.11
CA LYS A 215 19.71 -5.95 13.49
C LYS A 215 20.65 -5.36 12.44
N GLN A 216 20.13 -4.48 11.60
CA GLN A 216 20.87 -3.85 10.50
C GLN A 216 22.08 -3.09 11.07
N ARG A 217 23.30 -3.56 10.78
CA ARG A 217 24.53 -2.99 11.38
C ARG A 217 25.19 -1.91 10.53
N THR A 218 24.88 -1.84 9.23
CA THR A 218 25.48 -0.91 8.27
C THR A 218 24.43 -0.28 7.35
N ALA A 219 24.75 0.88 6.78
CA ALA A 219 23.89 1.57 5.81
C ALA A 219 23.67 0.72 4.54
N ASN A 220 24.69 -0.01 4.09
CA ASN A 220 24.60 -0.93 2.95
C ASN A 220 23.63 -2.10 3.23
N GLU A 221 23.62 -2.66 4.45
CA GLU A 221 22.63 -3.68 4.81
C GLU A 221 21.20 -3.10 4.80
N TYR A 222 21.02 -1.89 5.36
CA TYR A 222 19.72 -1.21 5.39
C TYR A 222 19.18 -0.86 3.99
N LEU A 223 20.04 -0.40 3.06
CA LEU A 223 19.64 0.07 1.72
C LEU A 223 19.62 -1.02 0.65
N LEU A 224 20.58 -1.95 0.63
CA LEU A 224 20.74 -2.97 -0.43
C LEU A 224 20.51 -4.40 0.06
N GLY A 225 20.36 -4.61 1.37
CA GLY A 225 20.10 -5.93 1.92
C GLY A 225 21.28 -6.90 1.85
N GLY A 226 22.49 -6.40 1.62
CA GLY A 226 23.71 -7.23 1.53
C GLY A 226 23.75 -8.18 0.33
N ASN A 227 22.98 -7.90 -0.72
CA ASN A 227 22.99 -8.62 -2.01
C ASN A 227 22.74 -10.15 -1.91
N SER A 228 21.97 -10.60 -0.92
CA SER A 228 21.72 -12.02 -0.64
C SER A 228 20.25 -12.47 -0.81
N MET A 229 19.42 -11.65 -1.45
CA MET A 229 18.01 -11.95 -1.67
C MET A 229 17.82 -12.94 -2.83
N LYS A 230 16.77 -13.77 -2.74
CA LYS A 230 16.41 -14.74 -3.79
C LYS A 230 15.56 -14.08 -4.89
N PRO A 231 15.56 -14.61 -6.13
CA PRO A 231 14.89 -13.96 -7.27
C PRO A 231 13.38 -13.77 -7.10
N LEU A 232 12.69 -14.79 -6.58
CA LEU A 232 11.23 -14.82 -6.50
C LEU A 232 10.66 -13.81 -5.47
N PRO A 233 11.14 -13.74 -4.21
CA PRO A 233 10.74 -12.67 -3.29
C PRO A 233 10.98 -11.25 -3.86
N VAL A 234 12.10 -11.05 -4.57
CA VAL A 234 12.40 -9.76 -5.23
C VAL A 234 11.41 -9.46 -6.35
N ALA A 235 11.07 -10.44 -7.20
CA ALA A 235 10.07 -10.28 -8.26
C ALA A 235 8.68 -9.95 -7.70
N ILE A 236 8.23 -10.67 -6.67
CA ILE A 236 6.95 -10.43 -6.01
C ILE A 236 6.94 -9.05 -5.36
N SER A 237 8.00 -8.66 -4.64
CA SER A 237 8.13 -7.34 -4.01
C SER A 237 8.22 -6.19 -5.02
N LEU A 238 8.87 -6.40 -6.17
CA LEU A 238 8.84 -5.45 -7.29
C LEU A 238 7.42 -5.27 -7.82
N THR A 239 6.68 -6.36 -7.96
CA THR A 239 5.29 -6.38 -8.43
C THR A 239 4.39 -5.61 -7.44
N ALA A 240 4.52 -5.93 -6.15
CA ALA A 240 3.78 -5.34 -5.04
C ALA A 240 4.01 -3.84 -4.82
N SER A 241 5.20 -3.30 -5.14
CA SER A 241 5.47 -1.85 -5.05
C SER A 241 5.09 -1.06 -6.29
N HIS A 242 4.72 -1.71 -7.41
CA HIS A 242 4.20 -1.02 -8.60
C HIS A 242 2.69 -1.20 -8.77
N ILE A 243 2.08 -2.07 -7.99
CA ILE A 243 0.63 -2.22 -7.86
C ILE A 243 0.21 -1.54 -6.57
N SER A 244 -0.09 -0.25 -6.68
CA SER A 244 -0.66 0.55 -5.59
C SER A 244 -2.19 0.55 -5.65
N GLY A 245 -2.84 1.12 -4.63
CA GLY A 245 -4.29 1.38 -4.65
C GLY A 245 -4.77 2.13 -5.91
N ILE A 246 -3.91 2.94 -6.54
CA ILE A 246 -4.19 3.62 -7.81
C ILE A 246 -4.41 2.60 -8.94
N SER A 247 -3.63 1.52 -8.99
CA SER A 247 -3.86 0.44 -9.97
C SER A 247 -5.12 -0.37 -9.64
N LEU A 248 -5.41 -0.60 -8.36
CA LEU A 248 -6.53 -1.45 -7.92
C LEU A 248 -7.90 -0.78 -8.04
N LEU A 249 -8.00 0.52 -7.77
CA LEU A 249 -9.25 1.29 -7.90
C LEU A 249 -9.35 1.97 -9.27
N GLY A 250 -8.24 2.49 -9.77
CA GLY A 250 -8.23 3.27 -10.99
C GLY A 250 -8.42 2.42 -12.25
N LEU A 251 -7.67 1.33 -12.42
CA LEU A 251 -7.72 0.57 -13.68
C LEU A 251 -9.08 -0.06 -13.96
N PRO A 252 -9.82 -0.63 -12.99
CA PRO A 252 -11.18 -1.10 -13.25
C PRO A 252 -12.15 0.04 -13.56
N ALA A 253 -12.02 1.20 -12.89
CA ALA A 253 -12.86 2.37 -13.15
C ALA A 253 -12.58 3.03 -14.52
N ASP A 254 -11.33 3.04 -14.98
CA ASP A 254 -10.97 3.50 -16.32
C ASP A 254 -11.46 2.51 -17.38
N ALA A 255 -11.28 1.19 -17.17
CA ALA A 255 -11.81 0.15 -18.05
C ALA A 255 -13.35 0.16 -18.16
N TYR A 256 -14.05 0.49 -17.07
CA TYR A 256 -15.50 0.71 -17.06
C TYR A 256 -15.93 1.88 -17.96
N ARG A 257 -15.21 3.01 -17.89
CA ARG A 257 -15.55 4.28 -18.58
C ARG A 257 -15.06 4.38 -20.02
N TYR A 258 -13.90 3.81 -20.34
CA TYR A 258 -13.16 4.07 -21.58
C TYR A 258 -12.77 2.80 -22.35
N GLY A 259 -12.75 1.63 -21.69
CA GLY A 259 -12.49 0.33 -22.32
C GLY A 259 -11.15 -0.29 -21.95
N GLY A 260 -10.89 -1.47 -22.49
CA GLY A 260 -9.79 -2.35 -22.07
C GLY A 260 -8.41 -1.98 -22.61
N SER A 261 -8.15 -0.73 -22.98
CA SER A 261 -6.90 -0.27 -23.63
C SER A 261 -5.65 -0.71 -22.87
N PHE A 262 -5.69 -0.73 -21.53
CA PHE A 262 -4.63 -1.24 -20.66
C PHE A 262 -4.25 -2.72 -20.83
N LEU A 263 -5.07 -3.55 -21.52
CA LEU A 263 -4.68 -4.93 -21.90
C LEU A 263 -3.50 -4.95 -22.87
N LEU A 264 -3.36 -3.92 -23.72
CA LEU A 264 -2.18 -3.71 -24.57
C LEU A 264 -0.90 -3.52 -23.73
N GLY A 265 -1.02 -3.21 -22.44
CA GLY A 265 0.08 -3.21 -21.49
C GLY A 265 0.88 -4.53 -21.44
N GLY A 266 0.29 -5.67 -21.84
CA GLY A 266 1.02 -6.92 -22.02
C GLY A 266 2.13 -6.83 -23.09
N ILE A 267 1.81 -6.20 -24.22
CA ILE A 267 2.76 -5.93 -25.31
C ILE A 267 3.80 -4.91 -24.85
N CYS A 268 3.37 -3.84 -24.15
CA CYS A 268 4.28 -2.83 -23.62
C CYS A 268 5.31 -3.43 -22.64
N MET A 269 4.86 -4.29 -21.72
CA MET A 269 5.74 -4.93 -20.74
C MET A 269 6.77 -5.85 -21.39
N LEU A 270 6.44 -6.53 -22.49
CA LEU A 270 7.42 -7.32 -23.25
C LEU A 270 8.57 -6.44 -23.75
N PHE A 271 8.25 -5.30 -24.40
CA PHE A 271 9.26 -4.36 -24.87
C PHE A 271 10.08 -3.74 -23.73
N VAL A 272 9.44 -3.35 -22.62
CA VAL A 272 10.15 -2.76 -21.47
C VAL A 272 11.06 -3.77 -20.78
N THR A 273 10.63 -5.02 -20.59
CA THR A 273 11.49 -6.07 -20.01
C THR A 273 12.69 -6.36 -20.90
N VAL A 274 12.51 -6.47 -22.22
CA VAL A 274 13.62 -6.66 -23.18
C VAL A 274 14.58 -5.47 -23.15
N ALA A 275 14.07 -4.25 -23.31
CA ALA A 275 14.88 -3.03 -23.26
C ALA A 275 15.66 -2.90 -21.94
N THR A 276 15.00 -3.17 -20.80
CA THR A 276 15.65 -3.13 -19.48
C THR A 276 16.78 -4.16 -19.37
N ILE A 277 16.55 -5.41 -19.79
CA ILE A 277 17.56 -6.49 -19.71
C ILE A 277 18.81 -6.18 -20.54
N PHE A 278 18.66 -5.65 -21.76
CA PHE A 278 19.78 -5.49 -22.69
C PHE A 278 20.41 -4.09 -22.69
N ILE A 279 19.65 -3.02 -22.40
CA ILE A 279 20.14 -1.65 -22.47
C ILE A 279 20.61 -1.15 -21.10
N TYR A 280 19.73 -1.20 -20.10
CA TYR A 280 19.90 -0.49 -18.81
C TYR A 280 20.53 -1.37 -17.70
N LEU A 281 19.99 -2.57 -17.49
CA LEU A 281 20.38 -3.45 -16.39
C LEU A 281 21.86 -3.88 -16.39
N PRO A 282 22.54 -4.13 -17.53
CA PRO A 282 23.95 -4.52 -17.53
C PRO A 282 24.82 -3.45 -16.85
N VAL A 283 24.61 -2.18 -17.22
CA VAL A 283 25.40 -1.06 -16.70
C VAL A 283 25.08 -0.81 -15.22
N PHE A 284 23.81 -0.78 -14.84
CA PHE A 284 23.42 -0.46 -13.46
C PHE A 284 23.76 -1.56 -12.46
N PHE A 285 23.84 -2.83 -12.90
CA PHE A 285 24.27 -3.95 -12.05
C PHE A 285 25.77 -3.90 -11.75
N ASP A 286 26.61 -3.54 -12.73
CA ASP A 286 28.07 -3.48 -12.59
C ASP A 286 28.54 -2.23 -11.83
N VAL A 287 27.90 -1.07 -12.01
CA VAL A 287 28.27 0.22 -11.38
C VAL A 287 28.19 0.18 -9.84
N ARG A 288 27.30 -0.65 -9.28
CA ARG A 288 27.11 -0.92 -7.82
C ARG A 288 26.88 0.28 -6.88
N ALA A 289 26.61 1.47 -7.41
CA ALA A 289 26.28 2.69 -6.66
C ALA A 289 25.04 2.56 -5.75
N THR A 290 25.01 3.13 -4.55
CA THR A 290 23.83 3.05 -3.65
C THR A 290 22.65 3.88 -4.16
N SER A 291 22.92 5.08 -4.67
CA SER A 291 21.98 5.86 -5.48
C SER A 291 22.21 5.59 -6.97
N MET A 292 21.15 5.37 -7.76
CA MET A 292 21.30 5.28 -9.21
C MET A 292 21.92 6.56 -9.80
N TYR A 293 21.59 7.73 -9.26
CA TYR A 293 22.01 9.01 -9.82
C TYR A 293 23.53 9.22 -9.75
N GLU A 294 24.25 8.45 -8.93
CA GLU A 294 25.72 8.38 -8.97
C GLU A 294 26.26 7.95 -10.34
N TYR A 295 25.52 7.10 -11.09
CA TYR A 295 25.86 6.78 -12.48
C TYR A 295 26.01 8.06 -13.32
N LEU A 296 25.14 9.06 -13.11
CA LEU A 296 25.18 10.31 -13.86
C LEU A 296 26.35 11.22 -13.45
N GLU A 297 26.85 11.12 -12.21
CA GLU A 297 28.09 11.81 -11.80
C GLU A 297 29.33 11.12 -12.36
N ARG A 298 29.36 9.78 -12.39
CA ARG A 298 30.45 9.03 -13.05
C ARG A 298 30.45 9.21 -14.57
N ARG A 299 29.27 9.38 -15.17
CA ARG A 299 29.07 9.46 -16.62
C ARG A 299 29.18 10.88 -17.17
N PHE A 300 28.69 11.88 -16.45
CA PHE A 300 28.69 13.28 -16.87
C PHE A 300 29.39 14.15 -15.83
N ASP A 301 28.66 14.60 -14.81
CA ASP A 301 29.15 15.53 -13.81
C ASP A 301 28.24 15.57 -12.57
N HIS A 302 28.72 16.22 -11.51
CA HIS A 302 27.97 16.32 -10.26
C HIS A 302 26.66 17.12 -10.40
N LYS A 303 26.57 18.12 -11.29
CA LYS A 303 25.33 18.89 -11.50
C LYS A 303 24.24 18.03 -12.13
N THR A 304 24.59 17.15 -13.07
CA THR A 304 23.65 16.20 -13.68
C THR A 304 23.09 15.21 -12.65
N ARG A 305 23.93 14.66 -11.74
CA ARG A 305 23.46 13.86 -10.60
C ARG A 305 22.49 14.66 -9.73
N LEU A 306 22.88 15.84 -9.26
CA LEU A 306 22.08 16.62 -8.32
C LEU A 306 20.71 17.01 -8.89
N LEU A 307 20.66 17.40 -10.17
CA LEU A 307 19.41 17.70 -10.87
C LEU A 307 18.50 16.45 -10.98
N ALA A 308 19.06 15.30 -11.35
CA ALA A 308 18.30 14.06 -11.47
C ALA A 308 17.76 13.58 -10.12
N SER A 309 18.60 13.58 -9.08
CA SER A 309 18.20 13.27 -7.70
C SER A 309 17.11 14.22 -7.20
N PHE A 310 17.21 15.52 -7.51
CA PHE A 310 16.19 16.51 -7.14
C PHE A 310 14.85 16.26 -7.83
N LEU A 311 14.84 16.00 -9.14
CA LEU A 311 13.62 15.66 -9.89
C LEU A 311 12.92 14.43 -9.35
N TYR A 312 13.68 13.40 -8.95
CA TYR A 312 13.15 12.20 -8.30
C TYR A 312 12.61 12.49 -6.90
N VAL A 313 13.31 13.29 -6.08
CA VAL A 313 12.85 13.67 -4.73
C VAL A 313 11.52 14.41 -4.82
N VAL A 314 11.41 15.41 -5.70
CA VAL A 314 10.17 16.17 -5.93
C VAL A 314 9.05 15.26 -6.43
N SER A 315 9.32 14.42 -7.44
CA SER A 315 8.33 13.44 -7.95
C SER A 315 7.82 12.51 -6.85
N SER A 316 8.73 12.01 -6.00
CA SER A 316 8.40 11.09 -4.91
C SER A 316 7.53 11.77 -3.85
N LEU A 317 7.86 13.02 -3.51
CA LEU A 317 7.10 13.81 -2.54
C LEU A 317 5.70 14.20 -3.04
N LEU A 318 5.51 14.36 -4.35
CA LEU A 318 4.19 14.58 -4.96
C LEU A 318 3.38 13.28 -5.14
N PHE A 319 4.04 12.15 -5.40
CA PHE A 319 3.40 10.86 -5.64
C PHE A 319 2.95 10.15 -4.34
N ASN A 320 3.80 10.17 -3.31
CA ASN A 320 3.53 9.45 -2.05
C ASN A 320 2.20 9.85 -1.36
N PRO A 321 1.79 11.14 -1.29
CA PRO A 321 0.49 11.53 -0.75
C PRO A 321 -0.70 10.94 -1.52
N VAL A 322 -0.60 10.84 -2.86
CA VAL A 322 -1.66 10.27 -3.70
C VAL A 322 -1.86 8.78 -3.39
N ILE A 323 -0.77 8.05 -3.11
CA ILE A 323 -0.83 6.63 -2.70
C ILE A 323 -1.59 6.48 -1.36
N VAL A 324 -1.29 7.33 -0.37
CA VAL A 324 -1.95 7.32 0.95
C VAL A 324 -3.43 7.67 0.83
N TYR A 325 -3.74 8.75 0.12
CA TYR A 325 -5.12 9.21 -0.10
C TYR A 325 -6.00 8.12 -0.69
N VAL A 326 -5.53 7.41 -1.72
CA VAL A 326 -6.30 6.39 -2.43
C VAL A 326 -6.54 5.15 -1.56
N ALA A 327 -5.54 4.73 -0.77
CA ALA A 327 -5.72 3.67 0.21
C ALA A 327 -6.73 4.05 1.30
N ALA A 328 -6.68 5.30 1.77
CA ALA A 328 -7.60 5.84 2.76
C ALA A 328 -9.02 6.07 2.21
N LEU A 329 -9.17 6.42 0.93
CA LEU A 329 -10.46 6.59 0.25
C LEU A 329 -11.24 5.27 0.15
N ALA A 330 -10.56 4.17 -0.22
CA ALA A 330 -11.18 2.85 -0.22
C ALA A 330 -11.68 2.47 1.18
N PHE A 331 -10.81 2.62 2.18
CA PHE A 331 -11.14 2.31 3.58
C PHE A 331 -12.28 3.18 4.12
N SER A 332 -12.26 4.49 3.83
CA SER A 332 -13.32 5.44 4.16
C SER A 332 -14.66 5.05 3.53
N THR A 333 -14.67 4.64 2.26
CA THR A 333 -15.90 4.28 1.54
C THR A 333 -16.57 3.02 2.10
N ALA A 334 -15.80 2.07 2.62
CA ALA A 334 -16.34 0.86 3.24
C ALA A 334 -16.73 1.03 4.71
N THR A 335 -15.97 1.83 5.48
CA THR A 335 -16.18 1.99 6.93
C THR A 335 -17.04 3.19 7.32
N GLY A 336 -17.33 4.10 6.39
CA GLY A 336 -17.99 5.39 6.66
C GLY A 336 -17.10 6.42 7.36
N LEU A 337 -15.87 6.07 7.75
CA LEU A 337 -14.96 6.99 8.44
C LEU A 337 -14.48 8.12 7.51
N LYS A 338 -14.29 9.32 8.06
CA LYS A 338 -13.74 10.46 7.30
C LYS A 338 -12.30 10.16 6.85
N VAL A 339 -12.00 10.36 5.56
CA VAL A 339 -10.66 10.12 4.94
C VAL A 339 -9.53 10.76 5.76
N HIS A 340 -9.70 12.00 6.21
CA HIS A 340 -8.71 12.72 7.02
C HIS A 340 -8.36 12.08 8.37
N LEU A 341 -9.17 11.15 8.90
CA LEU A 341 -8.83 10.37 10.10
C LEU A 341 -8.03 9.10 9.76
N VAL A 342 -8.31 8.50 8.60
CA VAL A 342 -7.68 7.26 8.14
C VAL A 342 -6.26 7.52 7.63
N VAL A 343 -6.06 8.62 6.89
CA VAL A 343 -4.76 9.03 6.31
C VAL A 343 -3.63 9.10 7.35
N PRO A 344 -3.76 9.81 8.49
CA PRO A 344 -2.74 9.82 9.54
C PRO A 344 -2.41 8.43 10.08
N VAL A 345 -3.41 7.59 10.32
CA VAL A 345 -3.22 6.24 10.88
C VAL A 345 -2.42 5.36 9.93
N VAL A 346 -2.82 5.29 8.66
CA VAL A 346 -2.15 4.50 7.63
C VAL A 346 -0.72 5.00 7.40
N CYS A 347 -0.53 6.33 7.33
CA CYS A 347 0.80 6.93 7.14
C CYS A 347 1.72 6.68 8.34
N CYS A 348 1.25 6.86 9.58
CA CYS A 348 2.03 6.61 10.80
C CYS A 348 2.48 5.15 10.91
N ILE A 349 1.58 4.19 10.62
CA ILE A 349 1.93 2.76 10.58
C ILE A 349 3.04 2.52 9.54
N CYS A 350 2.90 3.07 8.33
CA CYS A 350 3.87 2.90 7.25
C CYS A 350 5.25 3.44 7.61
N VAL A 351 5.31 4.69 8.08
CA VAL A 351 6.56 5.37 8.48
C VAL A 351 7.24 4.60 9.60
N PHE A 352 6.47 4.12 10.59
CA PHE A 352 7.00 3.37 11.73
C PHE A 352 7.72 2.10 11.28
N TYR A 353 7.06 1.17 10.56
CA TYR A 353 7.71 -0.08 10.17
C TYR A 353 8.84 0.13 9.14
N THR A 354 8.71 1.12 8.24
CA THR A 354 9.75 1.44 7.25
C THR A 354 11.02 1.95 7.92
N SER A 355 10.88 2.82 8.93
CA SER A 355 12.02 3.35 9.70
C SER A 355 12.77 2.24 10.45
N ILE A 356 12.08 1.19 10.90
CA ILE A 356 12.71 0.10 11.65
C ILE A 356 13.35 -0.93 10.70
N GLY A 357 12.63 -1.35 9.65
CA GLY A 357 12.91 -2.59 8.93
C GLY A 357 14.00 -2.58 7.84
N GLY A 358 14.18 -1.47 7.12
CA GLY A 358 15.08 -1.41 5.95
C GLY A 358 14.67 -2.34 4.79
N VAL A 359 15.47 -2.36 3.71
CA VAL A 359 15.05 -2.97 2.43
C VAL A 359 14.74 -4.47 2.52
N LYS A 360 15.47 -5.25 3.35
CA LYS A 360 15.19 -6.69 3.54
C LYS A 360 13.79 -6.91 4.10
N THR A 361 13.42 -6.13 5.11
CA THR A 361 12.10 -6.21 5.73
C THR A 361 11.05 -5.76 4.74
N VAL A 362 11.26 -4.62 4.04
CA VAL A 362 10.35 -4.13 3.00
C VAL A 362 10.09 -5.21 1.94
N ILE A 363 11.12 -5.88 1.41
CA ILE A 363 10.93 -6.94 0.40
C ILE A 363 10.07 -8.11 0.92
N TRP A 364 10.25 -8.52 2.17
CA TRP A 364 9.44 -9.58 2.76
C TRP A 364 8.02 -9.11 3.12
N THR A 365 7.85 -7.91 3.68
CA THR A 365 6.51 -7.35 3.96
C THR A 365 5.72 -7.21 2.67
N ASP A 366 6.33 -6.68 1.61
CA ASP A 366 5.72 -6.55 0.28
C ASP A 366 5.27 -7.91 -0.26
N ALA A 367 6.12 -8.95 -0.14
CA ALA A 367 5.81 -10.28 -0.65
C ALA A 367 4.62 -10.93 0.07
N PHE A 368 4.49 -10.75 1.39
CA PHE A 368 3.32 -11.21 2.13
C PHE A 368 2.08 -10.34 1.84
N GLN A 369 2.23 -9.01 1.79
CA GLN A 369 1.18 -8.04 1.45
C GLN A 369 0.57 -8.28 0.07
N PHE A 370 1.37 -8.74 -0.88
CA PHE A 370 0.92 -9.08 -2.23
C PHE A 370 -0.05 -10.27 -2.27
N ILE A 371 0.15 -11.29 -1.43
CA ILE A 371 -0.74 -12.45 -1.36
C ILE A 371 -2.17 -12.03 -1.02
N PHE A 372 -2.33 -11.11 -0.05
CA PHE A 372 -3.64 -10.55 0.31
C PHE A 372 -4.22 -9.68 -0.82
N THR A 373 -3.38 -8.92 -1.52
CA THR A 373 -3.80 -8.07 -2.65
C THR A 373 -4.33 -8.91 -3.82
N VAL A 374 -3.61 -9.98 -4.19
CA VAL A 374 -4.04 -10.93 -5.24
C VAL A 374 -5.28 -11.69 -4.80
N GLY A 375 -5.35 -12.15 -3.54
CA GLY A 375 -6.53 -12.80 -2.98
C GLY A 375 -7.78 -11.91 -3.06
N ALA A 376 -7.66 -10.64 -2.64
CA ALA A 376 -8.72 -9.64 -2.73
C ALA A 376 -9.21 -9.39 -4.17
N LEU A 377 -8.29 -9.29 -5.14
CA LEU A 377 -8.64 -9.09 -6.56
C LEU A 377 -9.37 -10.30 -7.16
N LEU A 378 -8.82 -11.50 -7.00
CA LEU A 378 -9.42 -12.74 -7.51
C LEU A 378 -10.81 -12.96 -6.89
N PHE A 379 -10.93 -12.66 -5.60
CA PHE A 379 -12.18 -12.73 -4.86
C PHE A 379 -13.25 -11.79 -5.45
N VAL A 380 -12.94 -10.50 -5.64
CA VAL A 380 -13.87 -9.52 -6.23
C VAL A 380 -14.24 -9.89 -7.67
N PHE A 381 -13.26 -10.36 -8.45
CA PHE A 381 -13.51 -10.83 -9.81
C PHE A 381 -14.52 -11.99 -9.85
N VAL A 382 -14.33 -13.03 -9.02
CA VAL A 382 -15.23 -14.21 -8.98
C VAL A 382 -16.65 -13.84 -8.55
N LEU A 383 -16.82 -13.04 -7.50
CA LEU A 383 -18.16 -12.58 -7.09
C LEU A 383 -18.81 -11.68 -8.14
N GLY A 384 -18.04 -10.75 -8.71
CA GLY A 384 -18.53 -9.87 -9.75
C GLY A 384 -19.05 -10.65 -10.96
N VAL A 385 -18.28 -11.63 -11.45
CA VAL A 385 -18.69 -12.52 -12.55
C VAL A 385 -19.98 -13.26 -12.20
N ARG A 386 -20.10 -13.82 -10.99
CA ARG A 386 -21.32 -14.50 -10.52
C ARG A 386 -22.53 -13.55 -10.46
N SER A 387 -22.35 -12.34 -9.95
CA SER A 387 -23.42 -11.34 -9.79
C SER A 387 -23.85 -10.65 -11.09
N SER A 388 -23.14 -10.90 -12.19
CA SER A 388 -23.35 -10.32 -13.52
C SER A 388 -23.86 -11.33 -14.56
N GLY A 389 -24.27 -12.54 -14.15
CA GLY A 389 -24.79 -13.58 -15.05
C GLY A 389 -23.74 -14.54 -15.61
N GLY A 390 -22.49 -14.47 -15.15
CA GLY A 390 -21.39 -15.34 -15.60
C GLY A 390 -20.47 -14.70 -16.65
N PHE A 391 -19.33 -15.35 -16.91
CA PHE A 391 -18.25 -14.73 -17.71
C PHE A 391 -18.65 -14.50 -19.17
N SER A 392 -19.47 -15.39 -19.75
CA SER A 392 -19.97 -15.23 -21.13
C SER A 392 -20.82 -13.97 -21.29
N GLU A 393 -21.68 -13.68 -20.30
CA GLU A 393 -22.52 -12.47 -20.31
C GLU A 393 -21.67 -11.22 -20.14
N VAL A 394 -20.69 -11.24 -19.23
CA VAL A 394 -19.72 -10.16 -19.06
C VAL A 394 -18.97 -9.85 -20.36
N TRP A 395 -18.47 -10.88 -21.04
CA TRP A 395 -17.75 -10.72 -22.30
C TRP A 395 -18.63 -10.19 -23.42
N THR A 396 -19.86 -10.70 -23.52
CA THR A 396 -20.85 -10.29 -24.53
C THR A 396 -21.25 -8.83 -24.35
N LYS A 397 -21.58 -8.41 -23.12
CA LYS A 397 -21.84 -6.99 -22.83
C LYS A 397 -20.63 -6.12 -23.10
N ALA A 398 -19.43 -6.51 -22.67
CA ALA A 398 -18.20 -5.73 -22.93
C ALA A 398 -17.89 -5.57 -24.43
N LEU A 399 -18.25 -6.54 -25.26
CA LEU A 399 -18.15 -6.46 -26.72
C LEU A 399 -19.14 -5.43 -27.30
N TYR A 400 -20.43 -5.56 -27.00
CA TYR A 400 -21.47 -4.64 -27.49
C TYR A 400 -21.30 -3.21 -26.95
N GLY A 401 -20.80 -3.06 -25.72
CA GLY A 401 -20.45 -1.77 -25.12
C GLY A 401 -19.11 -1.20 -25.59
N GLU A 402 -18.54 -1.69 -26.70
CA GLU A 402 -17.28 -1.27 -27.33
C GLU A 402 -16.01 -1.30 -26.44
N ARG A 403 -16.04 -1.96 -25.29
CA ARG A 403 -14.93 -1.98 -24.32
C ARG A 403 -13.81 -2.93 -24.72
N LEU A 404 -14.05 -3.79 -25.70
CA LEU A 404 -13.06 -4.69 -26.32
C LEU A 404 -12.44 -4.14 -27.62
N ASN A 405 -12.76 -2.90 -28.04
CA ASN A 405 -12.13 -2.30 -29.22
C ASN A 405 -10.71 -1.78 -28.90
N LEU A 406 -9.71 -2.66 -29.03
CA LEU A 406 -8.31 -2.38 -28.68
C LEU A 406 -7.44 -1.89 -29.85
N PHE A 407 -7.89 -2.05 -31.10
CA PHE A 407 -7.06 -1.87 -32.30
C PHE A 407 -7.43 -0.61 -33.11
N ASP A 408 -7.89 0.43 -32.42
CA ASP A 408 -8.15 1.73 -33.02
C ASP A 408 -6.83 2.44 -33.35
N LEU A 409 -6.45 2.48 -34.64
CA LEU A 409 -5.13 2.96 -35.07
C LEU A 409 -4.99 4.49 -35.09
N ASP A 410 -6.03 5.23 -34.72
CA ASP A 410 -6.05 6.69 -34.71
C ASP A 410 -5.10 7.27 -33.63
N LEU A 411 -4.19 8.14 -34.07
CA LEU A 411 -3.21 8.81 -33.22
C LEU A 411 -3.80 9.98 -32.41
N THR A 412 -4.98 10.49 -32.75
CA THR A 412 -5.60 11.61 -32.03
C THR A 412 -6.43 11.17 -30.83
N LYS A 413 -6.78 9.88 -30.73
CA LYS A 413 -7.61 9.34 -29.65
C LYS A 413 -6.80 9.07 -28.38
N ARG A 414 -7.42 9.36 -27.22
CA ARG A 414 -6.84 9.14 -25.87
C ARG A 414 -6.22 7.75 -25.72
N ASP A 415 -6.94 6.74 -26.21
CA ASP A 415 -6.68 5.31 -26.02
C ASP A 415 -6.39 4.57 -27.34
N GLY A 416 -5.97 5.30 -28.39
CA GLY A 416 -5.58 4.69 -29.67
C GLY A 416 -4.42 3.71 -29.50
N PHE A 417 -4.42 2.63 -30.29
CA PHE A 417 -3.47 1.52 -30.19
C PHE A 417 -2.01 1.99 -30.14
N TRP A 418 -1.60 2.88 -31.05
CA TRP A 418 -0.24 3.41 -31.09
C TRP A 418 0.08 4.34 -29.91
N VAL A 419 -0.87 5.18 -29.53
CA VAL A 419 -0.77 6.11 -28.39
C VAL A 419 -0.53 5.33 -27.09
N VAL A 420 -1.30 4.27 -26.88
CA VAL A 420 -1.17 3.38 -25.73
C VAL A 420 0.12 2.55 -25.84
N VAL A 421 0.35 1.81 -26.93
CA VAL A 421 1.52 0.91 -27.04
C VAL A 421 2.83 1.67 -26.91
N VAL A 422 3.02 2.78 -27.64
CA VAL A 422 4.27 3.55 -27.61
C VAL A 422 4.37 4.37 -26.31
N GLY A 423 3.33 5.12 -25.97
CA GLY A 423 3.32 5.99 -24.79
C GLY A 423 3.49 5.21 -23.48
N LEU A 424 2.70 4.15 -23.30
CA LEU A 424 2.74 3.31 -22.09
C LEU A 424 4.04 2.49 -22.01
N THR A 425 4.64 2.08 -23.14
CA THR A 425 5.98 1.45 -23.15
C THR A 425 7.03 2.42 -22.60
N VAL A 426 7.08 3.65 -23.12
CA VAL A 426 8.09 4.64 -22.66
C VAL A 426 7.81 5.11 -21.23
N HIS A 427 6.55 5.23 -20.83
CA HIS A 427 6.16 5.47 -19.44
C HIS A 427 6.66 4.37 -18.49
N TRP A 428 6.41 3.09 -18.80
CA TRP A 428 6.89 1.97 -17.99
C TRP A 428 8.41 1.83 -18.02
N MET A 429 9.09 2.18 -19.12
CA MET A 429 10.55 2.23 -19.18
C MET A 429 11.11 3.26 -18.17
N GLY A 430 10.49 4.45 -18.08
CA GLY A 430 10.80 5.43 -17.03
C GLY A 430 10.58 4.90 -15.61
N THR A 431 9.55 4.08 -15.40
CA THR A 431 9.19 3.55 -14.07
C THR A 431 9.91 2.25 -13.70
N ILE A 432 10.47 1.50 -14.66
CA ILE A 432 11.12 0.19 -14.42
C ILE A 432 12.63 0.26 -14.65
N SER A 433 13.07 0.83 -15.77
CA SER A 433 14.48 0.76 -16.18
C SER A 433 15.37 1.72 -15.39
N ILE A 434 14.82 2.86 -14.96
CA ILE A 434 15.57 3.96 -14.31
C ILE A 434 15.00 4.40 -12.95
N HIS A 435 13.94 3.76 -12.45
CA HIS A 435 13.39 4.16 -11.16
C HIS A 435 14.20 3.53 -10.01
N GLN A 436 14.61 4.34 -9.03
CA GLN A 436 15.43 3.90 -7.89
C GLN A 436 14.85 2.65 -7.22
N THR A 437 13.53 2.63 -6.95
CA THR A 437 12.85 1.49 -6.30
C THR A 437 13.00 0.17 -7.07
N CYS A 438 13.05 0.21 -8.40
CA CYS A 438 13.20 -0.99 -9.22
C CYS A 438 14.65 -1.51 -9.20
N ILE A 439 15.61 -0.65 -9.54
CA ILE A 439 17.02 -1.04 -9.63
C ILE A 439 17.63 -1.38 -8.25
N GLN A 440 17.22 -0.70 -7.18
CA GLN A 440 17.67 -1.00 -5.81
C GLN A 440 17.23 -2.42 -5.39
N LYS A 441 16.01 -2.84 -5.73
CA LYS A 441 15.51 -4.20 -5.48
C LYS A 441 16.17 -5.23 -6.41
N LEU A 442 16.29 -4.95 -7.70
CA LEU A 442 16.95 -5.83 -8.69
C LEU A 442 18.43 -6.08 -8.41
N ARG A 443 19.07 -5.26 -7.57
CA ARG A 443 20.44 -5.45 -7.10
C ARG A 443 20.59 -6.11 -5.73
N SER A 444 19.49 -6.34 -5.02
CA SER A 444 19.52 -7.07 -3.75
C SER A 444 19.78 -8.58 -3.93
N VAL A 445 19.81 -9.08 -5.17
CA VAL A 445 20.17 -10.46 -5.55
C VAL A 445 21.67 -10.58 -5.87
N PRO A 446 22.31 -11.75 -5.68
CA PRO A 446 23.75 -11.89 -5.79
C PRO A 446 24.29 -11.88 -7.23
N THR A 447 23.51 -12.33 -8.22
CA THR A 447 23.99 -12.53 -9.60
C THR A 447 23.14 -11.80 -10.66
N TYR A 448 23.78 -11.42 -11.77
CA TYR A 448 23.10 -10.77 -12.89
C TYR A 448 22.05 -11.68 -13.55
N ALA A 449 22.30 -13.00 -13.58
CA ALA A 449 21.33 -13.98 -14.08
C ALA A 449 20.06 -14.03 -13.22
N GLU A 450 20.23 -13.99 -11.90
CA GLU A 450 19.12 -13.89 -10.94
C GLU A 450 18.36 -12.57 -11.06
N SER A 451 19.06 -11.46 -11.31
CA SER A 451 18.43 -10.14 -11.54
C SER A 451 17.55 -10.14 -12.79
N LYS A 452 18.03 -10.71 -13.91
CA LYS A 452 17.21 -10.93 -15.11
C LYS A 452 16.00 -11.82 -14.83
N LEU A 453 16.17 -12.90 -14.08
CA LEU A 453 15.08 -13.81 -13.72
C LEU A 453 14.01 -13.10 -12.86
N SER A 454 14.43 -12.27 -11.89
CA SER A 454 13.52 -11.43 -11.10
C SER A 454 12.72 -10.47 -11.97
N LEU A 455 13.37 -9.81 -12.93
CA LEU A 455 12.75 -8.86 -13.85
C LEU A 455 11.74 -9.52 -14.81
N ILE A 456 11.99 -10.76 -15.26
CA ILE A 456 11.04 -11.54 -16.06
C ILE A 456 9.79 -11.91 -15.24
N TRP A 457 9.97 -12.45 -14.03
CA TRP A 457 8.85 -12.78 -13.14
C TRP A 457 8.04 -11.55 -12.73
N TYR A 458 8.70 -10.42 -12.48
CA TYR A 458 8.05 -9.13 -12.26
C TYR A 458 7.20 -8.70 -13.45
N GLY A 459 7.72 -8.83 -14.68
CA GLY A 459 6.98 -8.53 -15.90
C GLY A 459 5.69 -9.35 -16.02
N ILE A 460 5.78 -10.67 -15.80
CA ILE A 460 4.63 -11.58 -15.79
C ILE A 460 3.61 -11.18 -14.71
N GLY A 461 4.07 -10.91 -13.49
CA GLY A 461 3.21 -10.50 -12.36
C GLY A 461 2.47 -9.20 -12.62
N MET A 462 3.14 -8.20 -13.21
CA MET A 462 2.54 -6.92 -13.58
C MET A 462 1.45 -7.07 -14.64
N VAL A 463 1.68 -7.88 -15.68
CA VAL A 463 0.68 -8.15 -16.73
C VAL A 463 -0.52 -8.89 -16.14
N ALA A 464 -0.28 -9.94 -15.35
CA ALA A 464 -1.34 -10.76 -14.75
C ALA A 464 -2.28 -9.92 -13.86
N VAL A 465 -1.74 -9.10 -12.94
CA VAL A 465 -2.57 -8.31 -12.04
C VAL A 465 -3.31 -7.19 -12.76
N LYS A 466 -2.66 -6.49 -13.70
CA LYS A 466 -3.33 -5.43 -14.47
C LYS A 466 -4.44 -5.99 -15.38
N ALA A 467 -4.24 -7.17 -15.96
CA ALA A 467 -5.30 -7.86 -16.71
C ALA A 467 -6.51 -8.17 -15.82
N VAL A 468 -6.31 -8.70 -14.61
CA VAL A 468 -7.40 -8.93 -13.65
C VAL A 468 -8.12 -7.63 -13.29
N CYS A 469 -7.40 -6.52 -13.09
CA CYS A 469 -8.04 -5.21 -12.83
C CYS A 469 -8.92 -4.74 -14.00
N VAL A 470 -8.47 -4.89 -15.26
CA VAL A 470 -9.28 -4.54 -16.44
C VAL A 470 -10.50 -5.46 -16.57
N LEU A 471 -10.33 -6.77 -16.32
CA LEU A 471 -11.45 -7.72 -16.30
C LEU A 471 -12.49 -7.38 -15.23
N ILE A 472 -12.08 -6.93 -14.04
CA ILE A 472 -13.01 -6.40 -13.03
C ILE A 472 -13.78 -5.17 -13.58
N GLY A 473 -13.13 -4.28 -14.34
CA GLY A 473 -13.81 -3.16 -15.00
C GLY A 473 -14.87 -3.59 -16.03
N PHE A 474 -14.63 -4.66 -16.78
CA PHE A 474 -15.64 -5.25 -17.67
C PHE A 474 -16.80 -5.86 -16.89
N VAL A 475 -16.52 -6.53 -15.78
CA VAL A 475 -17.54 -7.09 -14.88
C VAL A 475 -18.40 -6.00 -14.26
N MET A 476 -17.78 -4.91 -13.78
CA MET A 476 -18.48 -3.72 -13.30
C MET A 476 -19.39 -3.13 -14.37
N TYR A 477 -18.92 -3.09 -15.63
CA TYR A 477 -19.75 -2.64 -16.74
C TYR A 477 -20.92 -3.58 -17.00
N ALA A 478 -20.69 -4.89 -17.04
CA ALA A 478 -21.74 -5.87 -17.26
C ALA A 478 -22.85 -5.83 -16.18
N LYS A 479 -22.49 -5.46 -14.95
CA LYS A 479 -23.40 -5.23 -13.82
C LYS A 479 -24.22 -3.93 -13.97
N TYR A 480 -23.57 -2.83 -14.35
CA TYR A 480 -24.19 -1.49 -14.38
C TYR A 480 -24.52 -0.96 -15.79
N ALA A 481 -24.46 -1.80 -16.83
CA ALA A 481 -24.64 -1.39 -18.22
C ALA A 481 -25.95 -0.60 -18.46
N SER A 482 -27.04 -1.01 -17.81
CA SER A 482 -28.38 -0.42 -17.91
C SER A 482 -28.70 0.61 -16.80
N CYS A 483 -27.82 0.75 -15.81
CA CYS A 483 -27.98 1.75 -14.76
C CYS A 483 -26.62 2.15 -14.14
N ASP A 484 -26.00 3.19 -14.71
CA ASP A 484 -24.73 3.74 -14.24
C ASP A 484 -24.85 4.41 -12.84
N PRO A 485 -24.11 3.95 -11.81
CA PRO A 485 -24.12 4.55 -10.48
C PRO A 485 -23.50 5.96 -10.42
N LEU A 486 -22.68 6.35 -11.40
CA LEU A 486 -22.08 7.69 -11.46
C LEU A 486 -23.10 8.73 -11.97
N THR A 487 -23.74 8.46 -13.10
CA THR A 487 -24.78 9.33 -13.69
C THR A 487 -26.01 9.45 -12.78
N THR A 488 -26.35 8.40 -12.03
CA THR A 488 -27.42 8.44 -11.00
C THR A 488 -26.99 9.08 -9.67
N LYS A 489 -25.78 9.65 -9.57
CA LYS A 489 -25.22 10.27 -8.35
C LYS A 489 -25.15 9.36 -7.11
N LYS A 490 -25.31 8.03 -7.25
CA LYS A 490 -25.04 7.05 -6.17
C LYS A 490 -23.56 7.05 -5.79
N VAL A 491 -22.70 7.42 -6.75
CA VAL A 491 -21.27 7.66 -6.58
C VAL A 491 -20.94 9.06 -7.10
N THR A 492 -20.09 9.83 -6.38
CA THR A 492 -19.78 11.22 -6.76
C THR A 492 -18.46 11.37 -7.52
N LYS A 493 -17.47 10.51 -7.25
CA LYS A 493 -16.15 10.50 -7.93
C LYS A 493 -15.87 9.15 -8.57
N ASN A 494 -15.18 9.13 -9.71
CA ASN A 494 -14.77 7.88 -10.40
C ASN A 494 -14.03 6.91 -9.48
N ASP A 495 -13.17 7.43 -8.60
CA ASP A 495 -12.28 6.65 -7.75
C ASP A 495 -13.04 5.89 -6.62
N GLN A 496 -14.31 6.23 -6.41
CA GLN A 496 -15.24 5.54 -5.51
C GLN A 496 -16.04 4.40 -6.19
N LEU A 497 -15.95 4.25 -7.51
CA LEU A 497 -16.75 3.28 -8.27
C LEU A 497 -16.41 1.82 -7.91
N VAL A 498 -15.12 1.49 -7.74
CA VAL A 498 -14.69 0.13 -7.39
C VAL A 498 -15.06 -0.23 -5.93
N PRO A 499 -14.81 0.62 -4.91
CA PRO A 499 -15.30 0.36 -3.56
C PRO A 499 -16.82 0.21 -3.50
N TYR A 500 -17.58 1.06 -4.21
CA TYR A 500 -19.04 0.93 -4.32
C TYR A 500 -19.47 -0.43 -4.89
N PHE A 501 -18.88 -0.84 -6.03
CA PHE A 501 -19.14 -2.13 -6.65
C PHE A 501 -18.89 -3.30 -5.70
N VAL A 502 -17.79 -3.27 -4.94
CA VAL A 502 -17.48 -4.36 -3.99
C VAL A 502 -18.50 -4.43 -2.86
N MET A 503 -18.96 -3.28 -2.33
CA MET A 503 -19.99 -3.25 -1.29
C MET A 503 -21.35 -3.75 -1.83
N ASP A 504 -21.68 -3.47 -3.09
CA ASP A 504 -22.89 -3.94 -3.77
C ASP A 504 -22.86 -5.47 -3.99
N VAL A 505 -21.79 -6.02 -4.60
CA VAL A 505 -21.72 -7.47 -4.89
C VAL A 505 -21.42 -8.35 -3.67
N ALA A 506 -20.90 -7.78 -2.58
CA ALA A 506 -20.64 -8.50 -1.32
C ALA A 506 -21.78 -8.35 -0.28
N LYS A 507 -22.84 -7.60 -0.59
CA LYS A 507 -23.94 -7.29 0.35
C LYS A 507 -24.55 -8.51 1.02
N ASP A 508 -24.71 -9.60 0.27
CA ASP A 508 -25.36 -10.84 0.74
C ASP A 508 -24.43 -11.76 1.53
N VAL A 509 -23.13 -11.42 1.67
CA VAL A 509 -22.17 -12.25 2.41
C VAL A 509 -21.44 -11.43 3.48
N PRO A 510 -21.89 -11.48 4.75
CA PRO A 510 -21.38 -10.61 5.80
C PRO A 510 -19.89 -10.83 6.11
N GLY A 511 -19.16 -9.74 6.32
CA GLY A 511 -17.73 -9.72 6.61
C GLY A 511 -16.81 -9.85 5.39
N LEU A 512 -17.36 -10.10 4.20
CA LEU A 512 -16.60 -10.44 3.00
C LEU A 512 -16.02 -9.23 2.26
N SER A 513 -16.70 -8.08 2.31
CA SER A 513 -16.14 -6.77 1.92
C SER A 513 -14.85 -6.43 2.68
N GLY A 514 -14.77 -6.85 3.95
CA GLY A 514 -13.61 -6.67 4.83
C GLY A 514 -12.34 -7.45 4.43
N ILE A 515 -12.38 -8.29 3.38
CA ILE A 515 -11.18 -8.88 2.76
C ILE A 515 -10.58 -7.94 1.72
N PHE A 516 -11.42 -7.24 0.94
CA PHE A 516 -10.98 -6.40 -0.18
C PHE A 516 -10.25 -5.14 0.30
N ILE A 517 -10.83 -4.46 1.28
CA ILE A 517 -10.34 -3.17 1.80
C ILE A 517 -8.91 -3.25 2.34
N PRO A 518 -8.56 -4.15 3.26
CA PRO A 518 -7.20 -4.23 3.73
C PRO A 518 -6.25 -4.83 2.67
N GLY A 519 -6.75 -5.52 1.63
CA GLY A 519 -5.97 -5.85 0.43
C GLY A 519 -5.53 -4.61 -0.38
N ILE A 520 -6.36 -3.58 -0.48
CA ILE A 520 -5.98 -2.29 -1.10
C ILE A 520 -5.04 -1.50 -0.20
N VAL A 521 -5.32 -1.42 1.10
CA VAL A 521 -4.44 -0.72 2.06
C VAL A 521 -3.06 -1.37 2.07
N SER A 522 -2.99 -2.70 2.03
CA SER A 522 -1.77 -3.50 1.86
C SER A 522 -0.95 -3.08 0.63
N ALA A 523 -1.58 -2.93 -0.53
CA ALA A 523 -0.94 -2.46 -1.77
C ALA A 523 -0.51 -0.97 -1.73
N GLY A 524 -1.24 -0.13 -1.02
CA GLY A 524 -0.81 1.25 -0.74
C GLY A 524 0.44 1.30 0.14
N LEU A 525 0.47 0.49 1.20
CA LEU A 525 1.57 0.38 2.15
C LEU A 525 2.86 -0.15 1.48
N SER A 526 2.79 -1.24 0.69
CA SER A 526 3.95 -1.81 -0.03
C SER A 526 4.58 -0.82 -1.03
N THR A 527 3.76 0.02 -1.66
CA THR A 527 4.22 1.09 -2.54
C THR A 527 4.90 2.19 -1.74
N LEU A 528 4.25 2.68 -0.69
CA LEU A 528 4.73 3.80 0.12
C LEU A 528 6.02 3.47 0.87
N SER A 529 6.11 2.29 1.52
CA SER A 529 7.33 1.91 2.25
C SER A 529 8.54 1.73 1.34
N ALA A 530 8.33 1.19 0.14
CA ALA A 530 9.40 1.04 -0.84
C ALA A 530 9.89 2.41 -1.33
N ASN A 531 8.98 3.35 -1.63
CA ASN A 531 9.33 4.70 -2.02
C ASN A 531 10.03 5.47 -0.89
N LEU A 532 9.54 5.41 0.36
CA LEU A 532 10.16 6.08 1.51
C LEU A 532 11.58 5.56 1.80
N ASN A 533 11.81 4.25 1.69
CA ASN A 533 13.13 3.65 1.84
C ASN A 533 14.11 4.12 0.75
N CYS A 534 13.66 4.15 -0.52
CA CYS A 534 14.48 4.59 -1.65
C CYS A 534 14.74 6.10 -1.61
N LEU A 535 13.72 6.90 -1.27
CA LEU A 535 13.82 8.34 -1.07
C LEU A 535 14.81 8.70 0.04
N SER A 536 14.78 7.97 1.16
CA SER A 536 15.75 8.14 2.25
C SER A 536 17.19 7.85 1.80
N GLY A 537 17.41 6.74 1.08
CA GLY A 537 18.71 6.42 0.49
C GLY A 537 19.20 7.50 -0.48
N THR A 538 18.35 7.96 -1.39
CA THR A 538 18.70 9.02 -2.35
C THR A 538 19.04 10.34 -1.67
N ILE A 539 18.22 10.82 -0.72
CA ILE A 539 18.48 12.07 0.01
C ILE A 539 19.79 11.96 0.80
N TYR A 540 20.02 10.81 1.46
CA TYR A 540 21.25 10.57 2.19
C TYR A 540 22.48 10.59 1.27
N GLU A 541 22.49 9.79 0.20
CA GLU A 541 23.68 9.59 -0.62
C GLU A 541 23.99 10.76 -1.55
N ASP A 542 22.98 11.46 -2.07
CA ASP A 542 23.18 12.49 -3.09
C ASP A 542 23.31 13.91 -2.53
N PHE A 543 22.69 14.18 -1.38
CA PHE A 543 22.66 15.53 -0.78
C PHE A 543 23.40 15.59 0.56
N LEU A 544 23.19 14.63 1.46
CA LEU A 544 23.63 14.74 2.85
C LEU A 544 25.02 14.12 3.12
N SER A 545 25.38 13.06 2.40
CA SER A 545 26.65 12.32 2.55
C SER A 545 27.88 13.23 2.41
N LYS A 546 27.84 14.18 1.47
CA LYS A 546 28.92 15.15 1.18
C LYS A 546 28.97 16.30 2.19
N LEU A 547 27.87 16.61 2.87
CA LEU A 547 27.78 17.65 3.91
C LEU A 547 28.19 17.14 5.30
N LEU A 548 28.16 15.82 5.49
CA LEU A 548 28.50 15.16 6.74
C LEU A 548 30.01 14.82 6.83
N PRO A 549 30.62 14.89 8.03
CA PRO A 549 31.99 14.43 8.24
C PRO A 549 32.24 12.99 7.76
N LYS A 550 33.39 12.75 7.13
CA LYS A 550 33.73 11.43 6.56
C LYS A 550 33.82 10.30 7.61
N ASN A 551 34.19 10.63 8.84
CA ASN A 551 34.44 9.66 9.93
C ASN A 551 33.18 9.33 10.77
N ILE A 552 32.01 9.26 10.15
CA ILE A 552 30.75 8.94 10.84
C ILE A 552 30.56 7.43 11.00
N THR A 553 30.32 7.02 12.25
CA THR A 553 29.93 5.65 12.64
C THR A 553 28.69 5.16 11.88
N GLU A 554 28.71 3.92 11.39
CA GLU A 554 27.57 3.26 10.71
C GLU A 554 26.23 3.39 11.47
N LYS A 555 26.26 3.31 12.81
CA LYS A 555 25.07 3.53 13.66
C LYS A 555 24.42 4.89 13.39
N THR A 556 25.21 5.95 13.28
CA THR A 556 24.75 7.32 13.03
C THR A 556 24.22 7.45 11.60
N LYS A 557 24.86 6.82 10.59
CA LYS A 557 24.33 6.76 9.22
C LYS A 557 22.93 6.14 9.19
N CYS A 558 22.75 5.00 9.88
CA CYS A 558 21.45 4.37 10.05
C CYS A 558 20.45 5.28 10.76
N THR A 559 20.82 6.00 11.82
CA THR A 559 19.93 6.97 12.49
C THR A 559 19.49 8.09 11.56
N VAL A 560 20.41 8.64 10.76
CA VAL A 560 20.11 9.69 9.77
C VAL A 560 19.13 9.19 8.70
N LEU A 561 19.36 8.01 8.13
CA LEU A 561 18.43 7.38 7.17
C LEU A 561 17.02 7.23 7.75
N LYS A 562 16.90 6.83 9.02
CA LYS A 562 15.61 6.70 9.71
C LYS A 562 14.93 8.05 9.93
N LEU A 563 15.70 9.09 10.28
CA LEU A 563 15.18 10.45 10.43
C LEU A 563 14.66 11.01 9.10
N ILE A 564 15.31 10.68 7.97
CA ILE A 564 14.83 11.06 6.64
C ILE A 564 13.50 10.35 6.31
N VAL A 565 13.34 9.06 6.65
CA VAL A 565 12.04 8.36 6.49
C VAL A 565 10.93 9.03 7.32
N ILE A 566 11.22 9.43 8.55
CA ILE A 566 10.24 10.09 9.44
C ILE A 566 9.87 11.48 8.90
N THR A 567 10.84 12.31 8.54
CA THR A 567 10.60 13.67 8.05
C THR A 567 9.88 13.69 6.69
N THR A 568 10.28 12.84 5.75
CA THR A 568 9.56 12.68 4.46
C THR A 568 8.15 12.10 4.65
N GLY A 569 7.96 11.23 5.65
CA GLY A 569 6.64 10.74 6.06
C GLY A 569 5.72 11.83 6.63
N ILE A 570 6.24 12.72 7.48
CA ILE A 570 5.49 13.87 8.01
C ILE A 570 5.13 14.84 6.86
N LEU A 571 6.05 15.09 5.94
CA LEU A 571 5.78 15.93 4.75
C LEU A 571 4.73 15.29 3.84
N CYS A 572 4.76 13.97 3.66
CA CYS A 572 3.74 13.21 2.92
C CYS A 572 2.34 13.40 3.55
N LEU A 573 2.24 13.30 4.88
CA LEU A 573 1.01 13.52 5.62
C LEU A 573 0.49 14.97 5.47
N ALA A 574 1.37 15.97 5.56
CA ALA A 574 1.00 17.37 5.38
C ALA A 574 0.50 17.68 3.95
N MET A 575 1.10 17.07 2.93
CA MET A 575 0.68 17.23 1.53
C MET A 575 -0.68 16.59 1.24
N ASN A 576 -1.13 15.61 2.03
CA ASN A 576 -2.41 14.95 1.80
C ASN A 576 -3.60 15.93 1.93
N PHE A 577 -3.51 17.01 2.71
CA PHE A 577 -4.57 18.03 2.78
C PHE A 577 -4.84 18.72 1.43
N ILE A 578 -3.88 18.69 0.50
CA ILE A 578 -4.03 19.26 -0.85
C ILE A 578 -4.65 18.23 -1.81
N VAL A 579 -4.39 16.93 -1.61
CA VAL A 579 -4.77 15.85 -2.55
C VAL A 579 -6.28 15.72 -2.71
N ASP A 580 -7.06 15.93 -1.64
CA ASP A 580 -8.53 15.85 -1.64
C ASP A 580 -9.21 16.78 -2.66
N HIS A 581 -8.54 17.87 -3.03
CA HIS A 581 -8.98 18.87 -4.01
C HIS A 581 -8.51 18.58 -5.45
N LEU A 582 -7.67 17.58 -5.65
CA LEU A 582 -7.18 17.21 -6.98
C LEU A 582 -8.20 16.30 -7.69
N GLY A 583 -8.17 16.33 -9.03
CA GLY A 583 -9.09 15.57 -9.89
C GLY A 583 -8.83 14.06 -9.91
N GLY A 584 -9.37 13.38 -10.94
CA GLY A 584 -9.28 11.93 -11.07
C GLY A 584 -7.86 11.38 -10.91
N VAL A 585 -7.74 10.27 -10.16
CA VAL A 585 -6.45 9.83 -9.60
C VAL A 585 -5.47 9.35 -10.66
N ILE A 586 -5.89 8.56 -11.67
CA ILE A 586 -4.97 8.08 -12.71
C ILE A 586 -4.41 9.25 -13.55
N PRO A 587 -5.23 10.13 -14.16
CA PRO A 587 -4.69 11.18 -15.02
C PRO A 587 -3.82 12.19 -14.26
N LEU A 588 -4.05 12.37 -12.96
CA LEU A 588 -3.17 13.13 -12.06
C LEU A 588 -1.84 12.42 -11.83
N ASN A 589 -1.89 11.14 -11.45
CA ASN A 589 -0.71 10.33 -11.18
C ASN A 589 0.22 10.25 -12.41
N MET A 590 -0.34 9.93 -13.58
CA MET A 590 0.42 9.84 -14.83
C MET A 590 1.08 11.18 -15.19
N ALA A 591 0.41 12.31 -14.91
CA ALA A 591 0.98 13.65 -15.12
C ALA A 591 2.15 13.96 -14.17
N ILE A 592 1.98 13.73 -12.85
CA ILE A 592 3.05 13.94 -11.85
C ILE A 592 4.28 13.11 -12.20
N VAL A 593 4.08 11.81 -12.44
CA VAL A 593 5.18 10.88 -12.78
C VAL A 593 5.84 11.28 -14.10
N ALA A 594 5.08 11.68 -15.13
CA ALA A 594 5.65 12.03 -16.42
C ALA A 594 6.52 13.29 -16.42
N ILE A 595 6.19 14.30 -15.61
CA ILE A 595 6.96 15.56 -15.52
C ILE A 595 8.41 15.29 -15.10
N SER A 596 8.65 14.36 -14.17
CA SER A 596 10.00 13.98 -13.74
C SER A 596 10.58 12.79 -14.52
N ASN A 597 9.82 11.71 -14.73
CA ASN A 597 10.33 10.51 -15.39
C ASN A 597 10.64 10.71 -16.87
N GLY A 598 9.97 11.66 -17.56
CA GLY A 598 10.30 12.00 -18.95
C GLY A 598 11.74 12.52 -19.07
N PRO A 599 12.08 13.66 -18.44
CA PRO A 599 13.44 14.18 -18.43
C PRO A 599 14.48 13.21 -17.87
N LEU A 600 14.16 12.48 -16.79
CA LEU A 600 15.08 11.46 -16.25
C LEU A 600 15.35 10.34 -17.26
N LEU A 601 14.31 9.81 -17.93
CA LEU A 601 14.48 8.76 -18.95
C LEU A 601 15.29 9.26 -20.12
N GLY A 602 15.07 10.50 -20.57
CA GLY A 602 15.88 11.14 -21.59
C GLY A 602 17.37 11.23 -21.17
N VAL A 603 17.66 11.64 -19.93
CA VAL A 603 19.04 11.76 -19.42
C VAL A 603 19.74 10.42 -19.29
N PHE A 604 19.10 9.41 -18.68
CA PHE A 604 19.72 8.08 -18.52
C PHE A 604 19.92 7.40 -19.88
N THR A 605 18.95 7.52 -20.78
CA THR A 605 19.06 6.98 -22.15
C THR A 605 20.14 7.71 -22.94
N ALA A 606 20.24 9.05 -22.81
CA ALA A 606 21.35 9.81 -23.39
C ALA A 606 22.70 9.38 -22.80
N GLY A 607 22.82 9.13 -21.49
CA GLY A 607 24.06 8.62 -20.88
C GLY A 607 24.54 7.28 -21.44
N LEU A 608 23.60 6.40 -21.76
CA LEU A 608 23.86 5.06 -22.30
C LEU A 608 24.12 5.03 -23.82
N LEU A 609 23.76 6.09 -24.55
CA LEU A 609 23.80 6.15 -26.03
C LEU A 609 24.69 7.28 -26.61
N PHE A 610 24.77 8.44 -25.96
CA PHE A 610 25.34 9.68 -26.50
C PHE A 610 26.40 10.30 -25.56
N PRO A 611 27.40 11.04 -26.07
CA PRO A 611 28.55 11.45 -25.26
C PRO A 611 28.28 12.56 -24.23
N ARG A 612 27.52 13.64 -24.56
CA ARG A 612 27.38 14.85 -23.70
C ARG A 612 25.94 15.41 -23.65
N GLY A 613 25.77 16.61 -23.06
CA GLY A 613 24.55 17.43 -23.15
C GLY A 613 23.41 17.11 -22.18
N ALA A 614 23.56 16.13 -21.29
CA ALA A 614 22.48 15.63 -20.43
C ALA A 614 21.84 16.69 -19.52
N PHE A 615 22.62 17.53 -18.84
CA PHE A 615 22.09 18.56 -17.94
C PHE A 615 21.11 19.53 -18.65
N TYR A 616 21.53 20.10 -19.78
CA TYR A 616 20.71 21.02 -20.56
C TYR A 616 19.49 20.33 -21.16
N GLY A 617 19.62 19.08 -21.59
CA GLY A 617 18.50 18.26 -22.03
C GLY A 617 17.48 18.01 -20.92
N ALA A 618 17.91 17.70 -19.69
CA ALA A 618 16.99 17.54 -18.56
C ALA A 618 16.18 18.82 -18.29
N VAL A 619 16.86 19.97 -18.24
CA VAL A 619 16.19 21.26 -18.01
C VAL A 619 15.21 21.59 -19.14
N ALA A 620 15.62 21.44 -20.41
CA ALA A 620 14.76 21.71 -21.55
C ALA A 620 13.56 20.75 -21.63
N GLY A 621 13.76 19.45 -21.38
CA GLY A 621 12.68 18.47 -21.34
C GLY A 621 11.70 18.72 -20.20
N LEU A 622 12.19 19.12 -19.01
CA LEU A 622 11.37 19.49 -17.86
C LEU A 622 10.49 20.69 -18.18
N ILE A 623 11.06 21.76 -18.76
CA ILE A 623 10.32 22.96 -19.17
C ILE A 623 9.29 22.58 -20.23
N CYS A 624 9.68 21.84 -21.26
CA CYS A 624 8.80 21.38 -22.34
C CYS A 624 7.59 20.60 -21.78
N ILE A 625 7.82 19.55 -20.99
CA ILE A 625 6.71 18.73 -20.51
C ILE A 625 5.83 19.48 -19.49
N SER A 626 6.43 20.29 -18.62
CA SER A 626 5.68 21.09 -17.64
C SER A 626 4.78 22.13 -18.35
N SER A 627 5.27 22.75 -19.43
CA SER A 627 4.50 23.71 -20.23
C SER A 627 3.30 23.11 -20.95
N ILE A 628 3.28 21.78 -21.16
CA ILE A 628 2.14 21.07 -21.75
C ILE A 628 1.20 20.55 -20.65
N VAL A 629 1.76 19.86 -19.65
CA VAL A 629 0.99 19.13 -18.64
C VAL A 629 0.27 20.08 -17.67
N ILE A 630 0.90 21.17 -17.23
CA ILE A 630 0.28 22.08 -16.25
C ILE A 630 -0.95 22.78 -16.86
N PRO A 631 -0.88 23.40 -18.07
CA PRO A 631 -2.07 23.95 -18.70
C PRO A 631 -3.12 22.90 -19.06
N ALA A 632 -2.71 21.71 -19.55
CA ALA A 632 -3.65 20.63 -19.84
C ALA A 632 -4.48 20.22 -18.59
N LYS A 633 -3.84 20.15 -17.41
CA LYS A 633 -4.54 19.89 -16.14
C LYS A 633 -5.36 21.07 -15.63
N TYR A 634 -4.95 22.30 -15.91
CA TYR A 634 -5.77 23.49 -15.65
C TYR A 634 -7.05 23.50 -16.51
N TYR A 635 -6.95 23.22 -17.81
CA TYR A 635 -8.13 23.15 -18.68
C TYR A 635 -9.03 21.95 -18.35
N GLN A 636 -8.45 20.81 -17.93
CA GLN A 636 -9.22 19.66 -17.46
C GLN A 636 -9.97 19.97 -16.14
N SER A 637 -9.36 20.67 -15.17
CA SER A 637 -10.04 21.03 -13.91
C SER A 637 -11.13 22.10 -14.09
N ARG A 638 -10.99 22.97 -15.09
CA ARG A 638 -12.05 23.90 -15.54
C ARG A 638 -13.17 23.23 -16.37
N GLY A 639 -13.03 21.94 -16.72
CA GLY A 639 -13.99 21.23 -17.56
C GLY A 639 -13.98 21.63 -19.05
N LEU A 640 -12.96 22.38 -19.49
CA LEU A 640 -12.74 22.78 -20.89
C LEU A 640 -12.15 21.65 -21.74
N ILE A 641 -11.51 20.66 -21.11
CA ILE A 641 -11.13 19.39 -21.73
C ILE A 641 -11.88 18.28 -20.99
N LYS A 642 -12.72 17.54 -21.71
CA LYS A 642 -13.44 16.36 -21.21
C LYS A 642 -13.04 15.14 -22.05
N ASP A 643 -12.61 14.07 -21.38
CA ASP A 643 -12.34 12.79 -22.03
C ASP A 643 -13.66 12.15 -22.47
N ILE A 644 -13.75 11.74 -23.74
CA ILE A 644 -14.95 11.09 -24.29
C ILE A 644 -15.07 9.68 -23.68
N THR A 645 -16.18 9.41 -23.00
CA THR A 645 -16.49 8.09 -22.43
C THR A 645 -17.15 7.16 -23.44
N LYS A 646 -16.92 5.86 -23.29
CA LYS A 646 -17.72 4.82 -23.96
C LYS A 646 -19.18 4.85 -23.48
N PRO A 647 -20.15 4.34 -24.27
CA PRO A 647 -21.57 4.42 -23.92
C PRO A 647 -21.88 3.78 -22.56
N LEU A 648 -22.77 4.45 -21.83
CA LEU A 648 -23.35 4.11 -20.53
C LEU A 648 -24.85 4.40 -20.60
N SER A 649 -25.70 3.57 -19.99
CA SER A 649 -27.16 3.77 -19.97
C SER A 649 -27.70 3.95 -18.54
N THR A 650 -28.81 4.67 -18.45
CA THR A 650 -29.63 4.85 -17.24
C THR A 650 -31.07 4.38 -17.43
N GLU A 651 -31.39 3.69 -18.53
CA GLU A 651 -32.75 3.29 -18.94
C GLU A 651 -33.47 2.41 -17.92
N SER A 652 -32.74 1.66 -17.08
CA SER A 652 -33.30 0.78 -16.05
C SER A 652 -33.09 1.29 -14.62
N CYS A 653 -32.79 2.58 -14.44
CA CYS A 653 -32.62 3.17 -13.12
C CYS A 653 -33.95 3.54 -12.45
N GLN A 654 -34.17 3.04 -11.24
CA GLN A 654 -35.17 3.61 -10.34
C GLN A 654 -34.65 4.94 -9.77
N PHE A 655 -35.20 6.06 -10.26
CA PHE A 655 -34.95 7.39 -9.72
C PHE A 655 -35.81 7.61 -8.46
N PHE A 656 -35.16 7.87 -7.32
CA PHE A 656 -35.85 8.36 -6.13
C PHE A 656 -36.11 9.87 -6.30
N ASN A 657 -37.32 10.24 -6.73
CA ASN A 657 -37.93 11.58 -6.67
C ASN A 657 -36.99 12.80 -6.71
N GLU A 658 -36.17 12.91 -7.76
CA GLU A 658 -35.77 14.21 -8.30
C GLU A 658 -35.99 14.19 -9.81
N SER A 659 -36.80 15.12 -10.31
CA SER A 659 -36.95 15.36 -11.76
C SER A 659 -35.71 16.10 -12.27
N ALA A 660 -34.60 15.37 -12.36
CA ALA A 660 -33.38 15.85 -12.99
C ALA A 660 -33.57 15.89 -14.52
N VAL A 661 -34.23 16.95 -15.00
CA VAL A 661 -34.22 17.31 -16.41
C VAL A 661 -32.75 17.39 -16.86
N PRO A 662 -32.36 16.74 -17.97
CA PRO A 662 -31.03 16.96 -18.55
C PRO A 662 -30.99 18.40 -19.07
N SER A 663 -30.39 19.29 -18.29
CA SER A 663 -30.19 20.69 -18.65
C SER A 663 -29.12 20.80 -19.75
N ASP A 664 -29.52 20.53 -20.99
CA ASP A 664 -28.78 20.88 -22.20
C ASP A 664 -28.80 22.40 -22.39
N VAL A 665 -28.09 23.11 -21.50
CA VAL A 665 -27.78 24.53 -21.66
C VAL A 665 -26.69 24.64 -22.70
N SER A 666 -27.08 24.53 -23.98
CA SER A 666 -26.28 24.96 -25.12
C SER A 666 -26.24 26.49 -25.16
N SER A 667 -25.61 27.10 -24.15
CA SER A 667 -25.24 28.51 -24.20
C SER A 667 -24.08 28.64 -25.19
N ARG A 668 -24.38 29.18 -26.37
CA ARG A 668 -23.38 29.68 -27.33
C ARG A 668 -22.70 30.94 -26.77
N LEU A 669 -21.93 30.79 -25.69
CA LEU A 669 -20.72 31.59 -25.56
C LEU A 669 -19.69 31.02 -26.52
N GLU A 670 -18.79 31.86 -27.01
CA GLU A 670 -17.57 31.42 -27.68
C GLU A 670 -16.71 30.65 -26.66
N THR A 671 -16.94 29.35 -26.56
CA THR A 671 -16.17 28.49 -25.66
C THR A 671 -14.74 28.44 -26.17
N PHE A 672 -13.83 29.10 -25.45
CA PHE A 672 -12.39 29.04 -25.65
C PHE A 672 -11.95 27.57 -25.76
N GLU A 673 -11.72 27.12 -26.99
CA GLU A 673 -11.23 25.79 -27.32
C GLU A 673 -9.72 25.73 -27.01
N PRO A 674 -9.27 24.91 -26.03
CA PRO A 674 -7.86 24.80 -25.72
C PRO A 674 -7.09 24.28 -26.94
N HIS A 675 -5.93 24.88 -27.22
CA HIS A 675 -5.06 24.47 -28.33
C HIS A 675 -4.76 22.96 -28.30
N SER A 676 -4.75 22.30 -29.46
CA SER A 676 -4.68 20.82 -29.58
C SER A 676 -3.49 20.18 -28.85
N ILE A 677 -2.40 20.93 -28.64
CA ILE A 677 -1.24 20.49 -27.86
C ILE A 677 -1.58 20.12 -26.40
N PHE A 678 -2.63 20.73 -25.82
CA PHE A 678 -3.10 20.41 -24.46
C PHE A 678 -4.10 19.25 -24.42
N LYS A 679 -4.54 18.75 -25.60
CA LYS A 679 -5.42 17.59 -25.77
C LYS A 679 -4.64 16.28 -25.98
N ILE A 680 -3.30 16.31 -25.92
CA ILE A 680 -2.42 15.14 -26.04
C ILE A 680 -2.75 14.10 -24.95
N SER A 681 -2.81 12.82 -25.32
CA SER A 681 -3.06 11.74 -24.36
C SER A 681 -1.99 11.68 -23.27
N HIS A 682 -2.43 11.45 -22.04
CA HIS A 682 -1.57 11.37 -20.87
C HIS A 682 -0.54 10.22 -20.93
N PHE A 683 -0.77 9.19 -21.76
CA PHE A 683 0.22 8.15 -22.04
C PHE A 683 1.47 8.68 -22.75
N CYS A 684 1.35 9.73 -23.57
CA CYS A 684 2.47 10.29 -24.33
C CYS A 684 3.32 11.29 -23.54
N TYR A 685 2.91 11.70 -22.32
CA TYR A 685 3.63 12.72 -21.56
C TYR A 685 5.08 12.34 -21.25
N THR A 686 5.34 11.10 -20.82
CA THR A 686 6.72 10.63 -20.56
C THR A 686 7.54 10.57 -21.85
N LEU A 687 6.92 10.17 -22.97
CA LEU A 687 7.56 10.16 -24.29
C LEU A 687 7.98 11.57 -24.74
N VAL A 688 7.09 12.55 -24.65
CA VAL A 688 7.39 13.95 -25.03
C VAL A 688 8.55 14.51 -24.21
N GLY A 689 8.53 14.33 -22.88
CA GLY A 689 9.62 14.76 -22.01
C GLY A 689 10.96 14.07 -22.33
N ALA A 690 10.95 12.75 -22.54
CA ALA A 690 12.16 11.98 -22.86
C ALA A 690 12.75 12.36 -24.23
N VAL A 691 11.92 12.49 -25.26
CA VAL A 691 12.35 12.90 -26.61
C VAL A 691 12.89 14.33 -26.60
N ALA A 692 12.21 15.28 -25.95
CA ALA A 692 12.69 16.65 -25.82
C ALA A 692 14.07 16.71 -25.14
N THR A 693 14.26 15.95 -24.05
CA THR A 693 15.56 15.82 -23.40
C THR A 693 16.62 15.21 -24.32
N MET A 694 16.34 14.09 -24.99
CA MET A 694 17.31 13.44 -25.87
C MET A 694 17.73 14.31 -27.06
N VAL A 695 16.77 14.99 -27.70
CA VAL A 695 17.03 15.90 -28.82
C VAL A 695 17.92 17.06 -28.38
N VAL A 696 17.58 17.74 -27.28
CA VAL A 696 18.41 18.87 -26.78
C VAL A 696 19.78 18.39 -26.29
N SER A 697 19.87 17.24 -25.61
CA SER A 697 21.15 16.65 -25.25
C SER A 697 22.02 16.36 -26.47
N LEU A 698 21.46 15.81 -27.54
CA LEU A 698 22.19 15.50 -28.77
C LEU A 698 22.64 16.77 -29.50
N VAL A 699 21.78 17.79 -29.63
CA VAL A 699 22.13 19.09 -30.23
C VAL A 699 23.25 19.77 -29.45
N ILE A 700 23.14 19.86 -28.11
CA ILE A 700 24.22 20.44 -27.29
C ILE A 700 25.49 19.60 -27.40
N SER A 701 25.39 18.26 -27.39
CA SER A 701 26.54 17.37 -27.52
C SER A 701 27.27 17.50 -28.86
N TYR A 702 26.57 17.92 -29.92
CA TYR A 702 27.17 18.23 -31.22
C TYR A 702 27.84 19.61 -31.22
N LEU A 703 27.20 20.62 -30.62
CA LEU A 703 27.73 21.99 -30.54
C LEU A 703 28.94 22.13 -29.61
N THR A 704 28.99 21.37 -28.51
CA THR A 704 30.11 21.36 -27.56
C THR A 704 31.03 20.14 -27.78
N ASN A 705 31.28 19.77 -29.04
CA ASN A 705 32.11 18.61 -29.35
C ASN A 705 33.61 18.94 -29.29
N ASP A 706 34.15 18.98 -28.09
CA ASP A 706 35.58 19.23 -27.89
C ASP A 706 36.43 17.97 -28.12
N LYS A 707 37.67 18.17 -28.58
CA LYS A 707 38.59 17.09 -28.99
C LYS A 707 39.48 16.57 -27.86
N ASP A 708 39.64 17.36 -26.79
CA ASP A 708 40.56 17.09 -25.68
C ASP A 708 39.90 16.37 -24.49
N ASP A 709 38.68 15.86 -24.66
CA ASP A 709 37.94 15.20 -23.60
C ASP A 709 38.52 13.83 -23.21
N LEU A 710 38.48 13.57 -21.90
CA LEU A 710 38.94 12.31 -21.32
C LEU A 710 38.15 11.10 -21.87
N PRO A 711 38.81 9.97 -22.15
CA PRO A 711 38.16 8.76 -22.65
C PRO A 711 37.13 8.23 -21.65
N ILE A 712 35.91 7.99 -22.14
CA ILE A 712 34.79 7.50 -21.33
C ILE A 712 35.01 6.01 -21.02
N ASP A 713 34.86 5.60 -19.76
CA ASP A 713 34.90 4.19 -19.36
C ASP A 713 33.77 3.40 -20.06
N GLU A 714 34.16 2.39 -20.84
CA GLU A 714 33.24 1.49 -21.53
C GLU A 714 32.22 0.86 -20.58
N SER A 715 32.57 0.64 -19.30
CA SER A 715 31.68 0.04 -18.30
C SER A 715 30.37 0.83 -18.10
N LEU A 716 30.41 2.14 -18.32
CA LEU A 716 29.27 3.06 -18.19
C LEU A 716 28.38 3.12 -19.44
N ILE A 717 28.78 2.44 -20.52
CA ILE A 717 28.10 2.42 -21.82
C ILE A 717 27.42 1.07 -22.02
N SER A 718 26.19 1.10 -22.53
CA SER A 718 25.41 -0.13 -22.81
C SER A 718 26.16 -1.04 -23.80
N PRO A 719 26.19 -2.37 -23.59
CA PRO A 719 26.89 -3.30 -24.49
C PRO A 719 26.46 -3.19 -25.97
N ILE A 720 25.19 -2.84 -26.23
CA ILE A 720 24.70 -2.59 -27.59
C ILE A 720 25.41 -1.38 -28.20
N SER A 721 25.46 -0.25 -27.49
CA SER A 721 26.11 0.99 -27.95
C SER A 721 27.61 0.80 -28.21
N ARG A 722 28.31 -0.06 -27.44
CA ARG A 722 29.74 -0.39 -27.69
C ARG A 722 30.01 -1.06 -29.04
N SER A 723 28.99 -1.61 -29.69
CA SER A 723 29.09 -2.12 -31.07
C SER A 723 28.95 -1.03 -32.13
N LEU A 724 28.29 0.09 -31.78
CA LEU A 724 28.03 1.23 -32.67
C LEU A 724 29.09 2.33 -32.54
N LEU A 725 29.80 2.40 -31.41
CA LEU A 725 30.95 3.30 -31.22
C LEU A 725 32.17 2.83 -32.02
N THR A 726 32.85 3.76 -32.68
CA THR A 726 34.01 3.51 -33.54
C THR A 726 35.20 2.95 -32.78
N LYS A 727 36.03 2.15 -33.48
CA LYS A 727 37.15 1.39 -32.89
C LYS A 727 38.18 2.26 -32.13
N GLU A 728 38.32 3.53 -32.46
CA GLU A 728 39.31 4.43 -31.83
C GLU A 728 39.03 4.68 -30.34
N VAL A 729 37.78 4.57 -29.88
CA VAL A 729 37.42 4.73 -28.45
C VAL A 729 37.78 3.49 -27.61
N ARG A 730 37.99 2.32 -28.22
CA ARG A 730 38.17 1.03 -27.51
C ARG A 730 39.52 0.84 -26.79
N ILE A 731 40.47 1.75 -26.97
CA ILE A 731 41.88 1.49 -26.62
C ILE A 731 42.19 1.70 -25.12
N VAL A 732 41.29 2.32 -24.34
CA VAL A 732 41.52 2.65 -22.91
C VAL A 732 40.87 1.62 -21.95
N GLY A 733 40.34 0.52 -22.49
CA GLY A 733 39.51 -0.45 -21.77
C GLY A 733 40.21 -1.46 -20.84
N THR A 734 41.20 -1.08 -20.01
CA THR A 734 41.67 -1.95 -18.89
C THR A 734 42.18 -1.18 -17.67
N THR A 735 41.30 -0.51 -16.93
CA THR A 735 41.60 -0.10 -15.54
C THR A 735 40.62 -0.77 -14.59
N ARG A 736 41.02 -1.92 -14.01
CA ARG A 736 40.31 -2.43 -12.83
C ARG A 736 40.43 -1.37 -11.74
N TYR A 737 39.30 -0.89 -11.22
CA TYR A 737 39.30 -0.20 -9.94
C TYR A 737 39.85 -1.14 -8.87
N ARG A 738 41.12 -0.94 -8.51
CA ARG A 738 41.61 -1.30 -7.18
C ARG A 738 40.78 -0.47 -6.20
N SER A 739 40.39 -1.05 -5.07
CA SER A 739 39.88 -0.29 -3.94
C SER A 739 40.82 0.89 -3.69
N VAL A 740 40.26 2.09 -3.49
CA VAL A 740 41.03 3.22 -2.97
C VAL A 740 41.22 2.97 -1.48
N ASP A 741 42.07 2.00 -1.18
CA ASP A 741 42.72 1.86 0.12
C ASP A 741 43.67 3.05 0.23
N ILE A 742 43.23 4.07 0.96
CA ILE A 742 44.06 5.23 1.30
C ILE A 742 45.26 4.70 2.08
N PRO A 743 46.51 5.05 1.71
CA PRO A 743 47.67 4.65 2.49
C PRO A 743 47.56 5.16 3.92
N LEU A 744 47.63 4.23 4.88
CA LEU A 744 47.97 4.55 6.26
C LEU A 744 49.48 4.74 6.32
N ASP A 745 49.94 5.99 6.21
CA ASP A 745 51.30 6.38 6.59
C ASP A 745 51.25 7.71 7.38
N SER A 746 51.80 7.65 8.60
CA SER A 746 51.92 8.71 9.63
C SER A 746 50.65 9.41 10.11
#